data_AF-A0A947YVK7-F1
#
_entry.id   AF-A0A947YVK7-F1
#
_cell.length_a   1.000
_cell.length_b   1.000
_cell.length_c   1.000
_cell.angle_alpha   90.00
_cell.angle_beta   90.00
_cell.angle_gamma   90.00
#
_symmetry.space_group_name_H-M   'P 1'
#
loop_
_entity.id
_entity.type
_entity.pdbx_description
1 polymer ?
#
loop_
_entity_poly.entity_id
_entity_poly.type
_entity_poly.pdbx_seq_one_letter_code
_entity_poly.pdbx_strand_id
1 'polypeptide(L)'
;MTVKYSKSMSFITALCGVVITIFSFAGKARAADTWSYPHPGMALLTRTMSGPVVVYALRVDTCARGISHRATTETERQRTPTSFRNLVGAQATINGDFFNYTGYYPIGLAVGDGTKWHNDATTMGFLAAGPDRIELSPVGTLVSTLPSWVRNAVGGFPTLVLNGTPQYGATSPDHCTSRHPRTVVGLSKDRQYLWLVIVDGRTSSSIGMTCNELADLMVSLGAHNAVNFDGGGSSAMSISGIGTVNDPSDGSERVVSNHWAVFASGSGAPGSCDLWMDELVVDSGVLNHGASTDLNGDGMSDFCARGSAGFRCYLSTGTTFDLNPWMITDMSDANGWDDEMQYSTIRTGDMNGDGLMDVCARHADGIRCWPSTGTAFGSAVNGPNWASSVGWASPQHATTFRLADINGDGLDDFCALASAGWICHTSTGTGIGPQVQGPVWQSGGGWHEPWRYGTIRMGDLNGDGRADVCGRGANGMTCALSNGSGFEAEFAGPPWSDAAGFTDVAYWSTIRMVDIDSDGLADLCARTSTGIECYRSIGNGSFGPAIAGPGISDASGWKDMDNTSTVRFADINGDGLADICARANAGIRCWLNNGNSWPTQINGPDWDEASGFDDFRIYTSINLGDINNDQMADICARKSDGVQCFLSDGNGFPTQVTGPVLADSSGWAAYQYFSTIRFGGQVNQSICEVVADDDSTCDGLDDDCDGIIDEDAAGDCDDGDACNGLETCSTQGLGCVAGTPPDCEDRGCLSPSGCCPGGTHLEGNECIADPCDIENDTCSDDNACNGLEVCGEEGVCIPGTPLDCGAPGCIPNYGCCPAGSVSDGDDCIAVACDPENDTCDDHNACNGNEYCSADALVCLPGTPPDCGIPGCIAEIGCCPEGTKALDGACRSPDSDSEGCSCRAGTRPRTVLFPVLMVIALITLFLRFRKSRK
;
A
#
# COMPACT_ATOMS: atom_id res chain seq x y z
N MET A 1 -28.34 -23.28 -48.62
CA MET A 1 -28.05 -24.24 -49.71
C MET A 1 -26.55 -24.54 -49.68
N THR A 2 -26.13 -25.55 -48.92
CA THR A 2 -25.79 -26.93 -49.35
C THR A 2 -24.34 -27.12 -49.85
N VAL A 3 -23.44 -27.43 -48.90
CA VAL A 3 -22.39 -28.48 -48.84
C VAL A 3 -21.44 -28.74 -50.04
N LYS A 4 -20.10 -28.74 -49.77
CA LYS A 4 -19.12 -29.89 -49.84
C LYS A 4 -17.67 -29.38 -50.07
N TYR A 5 -16.79 -29.36 -49.06
CA TYR A 5 -15.89 -30.41 -48.49
C TYR A 5 -14.72 -30.93 -49.35
N SER A 6 -13.54 -30.92 -48.70
CA SER A 6 -12.39 -31.87 -48.78
C SER A 6 -11.21 -31.52 -49.73
N LYS A 7 -10.07 -31.02 -49.24
CA LYS A 7 -8.89 -31.68 -48.59
C LYS A 7 -7.90 -32.37 -49.55
N SER A 8 -6.66 -31.85 -49.61
CA SER A 8 -5.38 -32.53 -49.24
C SER A 8 -4.17 -32.37 -50.19
N MET A 9 -3.08 -31.83 -49.61
CA MET A 9 -1.65 -32.24 -49.66
C MET A 9 -0.78 -32.11 -50.94
N SER A 10 0.07 -31.06 -50.91
CA SER A 10 1.54 -31.01 -50.89
C SER A 10 2.47 -31.76 -51.88
N PHE A 11 3.52 -30.99 -52.27
CA PHE A 11 4.86 -31.31 -52.79
C PHE A 11 5.03 -31.64 -54.30
N ILE A 12 5.76 -30.77 -55.02
CA ILE A 12 7.10 -31.04 -55.59
C ILE A 12 7.69 -29.78 -56.27
N THR A 13 9.00 -29.66 -56.08
CA THR A 13 9.96 -28.57 -56.27
C THR A 13 10.45 -28.39 -57.72
N ALA A 14 10.65 -27.13 -58.13
CA ALA A 14 11.68 -26.54 -59.01
C ALA A 14 12.00 -27.15 -60.41
N LEU A 15 11.87 -26.33 -61.49
CA LEU A 15 13.02 -25.70 -62.19
C LEU A 15 12.60 -24.74 -63.34
N CYS A 16 13.15 -23.52 -63.29
CA CYS A 16 13.72 -22.66 -64.35
C CYS A 16 13.01 -22.38 -65.69
N GLY A 17 12.97 -21.07 -66.06
CA GLY A 17 13.03 -20.67 -67.48
C GLY A 17 12.54 -19.28 -67.91
N VAL A 18 13.14 -18.19 -67.39
CA VAL A 18 13.46 -16.89 -68.05
C VAL A 18 12.39 -16.17 -68.92
N VAL A 19 12.09 -14.91 -68.55
CA VAL A 19 12.25 -13.64 -69.34
C VAL A 19 11.36 -12.57 -68.68
N ILE A 20 11.94 -11.64 -67.91
CA ILE A 20 11.35 -10.30 -67.69
C ILE A 20 12.47 -9.25 -67.77
N THR A 21 12.27 -8.34 -68.70
CA THR A 21 13.03 -7.15 -69.05
C THR A 21 13.24 -6.22 -67.85
N ILE A 22 14.50 -5.85 -67.60
CA ILE A 22 14.92 -4.93 -66.55
C ILE A 22 14.61 -3.48 -66.98
N PHE A 23 13.62 -2.85 -66.35
CA PHE A 23 13.59 -1.40 -66.18
C PHE A 23 14.50 -1.06 -64.99
N SER A 24 15.68 -0.52 -65.26
CA SER A 24 16.57 0.00 -64.22
C SER A 24 16.01 1.32 -63.67
N PHE A 25 15.14 1.23 -62.66
CA PHE A 25 15.05 2.29 -61.66
C PHE A 25 16.28 2.18 -60.77
N ALA A 26 17.17 3.17 -60.85
CA ALA A 26 18.24 3.32 -59.89
C ALA A 26 17.61 3.59 -58.51
N GLY A 27 17.47 2.54 -57.68
CA GLY A 27 17.14 2.69 -56.27
C GLY A 27 18.25 3.50 -55.59
N LYS A 28 17.88 4.55 -54.85
CA LYS A 28 18.81 5.23 -53.93
C LYS A 28 19.38 4.16 -52.99
N ALA A 29 20.71 4.04 -52.97
CA ALA A 29 21.40 3.06 -52.13
C ALA A 29 21.12 3.31 -50.64
N ARG A 30 20.83 2.22 -49.93
CA ARG A 30 20.47 2.11 -48.51
C ARG A 30 21.58 2.63 -47.58
N ALA A 31 21.17 3.27 -46.48
CA ALA A 31 21.99 3.29 -45.27
C ALA A 31 22.11 1.85 -44.74
N ALA A 32 23.33 1.38 -44.52
CA ALA A 32 23.59 0.07 -43.94
C ALA A 32 23.97 0.27 -42.47
N ASP A 33 22.98 0.12 -41.59
CA ASP A 33 23.21 0.09 -40.14
C ASP A 33 23.72 -1.28 -39.75
N THR A 34 24.85 -1.32 -39.05
CA THR A 34 25.40 -2.54 -38.45
C THR A 34 25.54 -2.34 -36.96
N TRP A 35 24.94 -3.23 -36.17
CA TRP A 35 25.01 -3.21 -34.72
C TRP A 35 25.97 -4.27 -34.20
N SER A 36 26.76 -3.93 -33.19
CA SER A 36 27.53 -4.88 -32.37
C SER A 36 27.36 -4.56 -30.88
N TYR A 37 27.68 -5.51 -30.01
CA TYR A 37 27.49 -5.40 -28.56
C TYR A 37 28.83 -5.64 -27.86
N PRO A 38 29.71 -4.62 -27.80
CA PRO A 38 31.10 -4.82 -27.41
C PRO A 38 31.27 -5.21 -25.94
N HIS A 39 30.35 -4.79 -25.06
CA HIS A 39 30.32 -5.13 -23.63
C HIS A 39 28.85 -5.08 -23.13
N PRO A 40 28.52 -5.68 -21.97
CA PRO A 40 27.20 -5.58 -21.35
C PRO A 40 26.74 -4.12 -21.23
N GLY A 41 25.45 -3.85 -21.49
CA GLY A 41 24.90 -2.49 -21.45
C GLY A 41 25.35 -1.56 -22.59
N MET A 42 26.16 -2.03 -23.54
CA MET A 42 26.67 -1.20 -24.64
C MET A 42 26.34 -1.79 -26.02
N ALA A 43 25.80 -0.96 -26.90
CA ALA A 43 25.50 -1.31 -28.30
C ALA A 43 26.14 -0.28 -29.24
N LEU A 44 27.02 -0.73 -30.13
CA LEU A 44 27.72 0.10 -31.10
C LEU A 44 27.05 0.00 -32.48
N LEU A 45 26.53 1.11 -32.97
CA LEU A 45 26.05 1.30 -34.33
C LEU A 45 27.18 1.82 -35.22
N THR A 46 27.38 1.18 -36.37
CA THR A 46 28.13 1.71 -37.51
C THR A 46 27.15 1.98 -38.65
N ARG A 47 27.13 3.22 -39.16
CA ARG A 47 26.21 3.65 -40.22
C ARG A 47 26.98 4.36 -41.33
N THR A 48 26.67 4.02 -42.58
CA THR A 48 27.13 4.78 -43.76
C THR A 48 25.94 5.42 -44.47
N MET A 49 25.97 6.73 -44.66
CA MET A 49 24.87 7.53 -45.25
C MET A 49 25.17 7.96 -46.69
N SER A 50 24.15 8.44 -47.40
CA SER A 50 24.30 9.01 -48.75
C SER A 50 25.17 10.27 -48.74
N GLY A 51 26.19 10.32 -49.59
CA GLY A 51 27.13 11.45 -49.68
C GLY A 51 28.39 11.24 -48.84
N PRO A 52 29.08 10.11 -49.03
CA PRO A 52 29.53 9.20 -47.96
C PRO A 52 29.81 9.90 -46.61
N VAL A 53 28.98 9.61 -45.62
CA VAL A 53 29.21 9.97 -44.21
C VAL A 53 29.24 8.69 -43.39
N VAL A 54 30.29 8.50 -42.60
CA VAL A 54 30.46 7.36 -41.70
C VAL A 54 30.24 7.81 -40.26
N VAL A 55 29.34 7.12 -39.57
CA VAL A 55 28.92 7.41 -38.19
C VAL A 55 29.16 6.18 -37.33
N TYR A 56 29.76 6.40 -36.16
CA TYR A 56 29.88 5.43 -35.08
C TYR A 56 29.14 5.97 -33.87
N ALA A 57 28.07 5.30 -33.46
CA ALA A 57 27.26 5.71 -32.32
C ALA A 57 27.22 4.58 -31.28
N LEU A 58 27.84 4.81 -30.13
CA LEU A 58 27.78 3.91 -28.99
C LEU A 58 26.58 4.32 -28.13
N ARG A 59 25.56 3.46 -28.09
CA ARG A 59 24.46 3.54 -27.12
C ARG A 59 24.89 2.84 -25.84
N VAL A 60 24.85 3.56 -24.74
CA VAL A 60 25.09 3.04 -23.39
C VAL A 60 23.78 3.08 -22.64
N ASP A 61 23.34 1.93 -22.14
CA ASP A 61 22.23 1.82 -21.18
C ASP A 61 22.79 2.16 -19.80
N THR A 62 22.51 3.37 -19.32
CA THR A 62 23.01 3.88 -18.03
C THR A 62 22.48 3.06 -16.86
N CYS A 63 21.41 2.31 -17.08
CA CYS A 63 20.71 1.48 -16.11
C CYS A 63 21.09 0.01 -16.16
N ALA A 64 21.96 -0.38 -17.09
CA ALA A 64 22.53 -1.72 -17.10
C ALA A 64 23.55 -1.91 -15.95
N ARG A 65 23.60 -3.14 -15.41
CA ARG A 65 24.49 -3.49 -14.30
C ARG A 65 25.95 -3.19 -14.60
N GLY A 66 26.61 -2.58 -13.63
CA GLY A 66 28.04 -2.28 -13.72
C GLY A 66 28.40 -1.20 -14.73
N ILE A 67 27.40 -0.51 -15.31
CA ILE A 67 27.63 0.72 -16.05
C ILE A 67 27.96 1.83 -15.05
N SER A 68 29.00 2.62 -15.32
CA SER A 68 29.27 3.86 -14.60
C SER A 68 30.14 4.78 -15.43
N HIS A 69 30.24 6.04 -15.03
CA HIS A 69 30.95 7.06 -15.78
C HIS A 69 32.06 7.74 -14.99
N ARG A 70 33.13 8.12 -15.69
CA ARG A 70 34.21 8.93 -15.14
C ARG A 70 34.71 9.93 -16.16
N ALA A 71 34.98 11.14 -15.69
CA ALA A 71 35.64 12.18 -16.47
C ALA A 71 37.09 12.37 -15.98
N THR A 72 37.92 12.92 -16.85
CA THR A 72 39.34 13.16 -16.57
C THR A 72 39.53 14.09 -15.36
N THR A 73 40.43 13.73 -14.43
CA THR A 73 40.92 14.64 -13.37
C THR A 73 42.05 15.53 -13.87
N GLU A 74 42.39 16.62 -13.17
CA GLU A 74 43.42 17.56 -13.64
C GLU A 74 44.79 16.91 -13.87
N THR A 75 45.17 15.90 -13.07
CA THR A 75 46.46 15.23 -13.21
C THR A 75 46.50 14.20 -14.34
N GLU A 76 45.35 13.83 -14.89
CA GLU A 76 45.19 12.81 -15.93
C GLU A 76 45.00 13.39 -17.33
N ARG A 77 44.87 14.73 -17.46
CA ARG A 77 44.72 15.45 -18.74
C ARG A 77 45.90 15.24 -19.69
N GLN A 78 45.77 15.76 -20.92
CA GLN A 78 46.79 15.64 -21.98
C GLN A 78 47.05 14.20 -22.39
N ARG A 79 45.99 13.49 -22.78
CA ARG A 79 46.08 12.11 -23.26
C ARG A 79 45.27 11.93 -24.53
N THR A 80 45.54 10.84 -25.25
CA THR A 80 44.62 10.36 -26.27
C THR A 80 43.50 9.53 -25.60
N PRO A 81 42.33 9.36 -26.24
CA PRO A 81 41.27 8.50 -25.71
C PRO A 81 41.76 7.10 -25.34
N THR A 82 42.54 6.44 -26.20
CA THR A 82 43.10 5.11 -25.87
C THR A 82 44.04 5.16 -24.67
N SER A 83 44.90 6.18 -24.55
CA SER A 83 45.79 6.30 -23.38
C SER A 83 45.00 6.54 -22.09
N PHE A 84 43.93 7.32 -22.12
CA PHE A 84 43.09 7.55 -20.94
C PHE A 84 42.31 6.29 -20.56
N ARG A 85 41.72 5.59 -21.55
CA ARG A 85 41.05 4.30 -21.34
C ARG A 85 41.92 3.31 -20.59
N ASN A 86 43.16 3.15 -21.05
CA ASN A 86 44.10 2.21 -20.44
C ASN A 86 44.56 2.65 -19.05
N LEU A 87 44.62 3.96 -18.78
CA LEU A 87 44.97 4.49 -17.47
C LEU A 87 43.88 4.16 -16.43
N VAL A 88 42.62 4.38 -16.79
CA VAL A 88 41.50 4.24 -15.85
C VAL A 88 40.85 2.86 -15.87
N GLY A 89 41.20 2.01 -16.84
CA GLY A 89 40.64 0.66 -16.99
C GLY A 89 39.21 0.62 -17.56
N ALA A 90 38.79 1.66 -18.28
CA ALA A 90 37.43 1.75 -18.82
C ALA A 90 37.20 0.87 -20.06
N GLN A 91 35.94 0.46 -20.29
CA GLN A 91 35.55 -0.32 -21.46
C GLN A 91 35.38 0.56 -22.70
N ALA A 92 34.95 1.82 -22.55
CA ALA A 92 34.91 2.78 -23.65
C ALA A 92 35.36 4.18 -23.20
N THR A 93 35.90 4.94 -24.13
CA THR A 93 36.27 6.36 -23.93
C THR A 93 36.03 7.15 -25.20
N ILE A 94 35.67 8.42 -25.05
CA ILE A 94 35.56 9.40 -26.13
C ILE A 94 36.24 10.70 -25.72
N ASN A 95 36.73 11.47 -26.70
CA ASN A 95 37.28 12.79 -26.44
C ASN A 95 36.23 13.74 -25.84
N GLY A 96 36.68 14.74 -25.08
CA GLY A 96 35.82 15.71 -24.40
C GLY A 96 35.81 17.10 -25.03
N ASP A 97 35.91 18.09 -24.17
CA ASP A 97 35.65 19.51 -24.39
C ASP A 97 36.65 20.18 -25.35
N PHE A 98 36.25 21.33 -25.90
CA PHE A 98 37.15 22.29 -26.54
C PHE A 98 38.21 22.74 -25.56
N PHE A 99 39.41 23.04 -26.06
CA PHE A 99 40.53 23.34 -25.19
C PHE A 99 41.58 24.27 -25.82
N ASN A 100 42.41 24.84 -24.95
CA ASN A 100 43.57 25.62 -25.35
C ASN A 100 44.82 24.72 -25.50
N TYR A 101 45.50 24.77 -26.65
CA TYR A 101 46.77 24.05 -26.87
C TYR A 101 47.90 24.47 -25.92
N THR A 102 47.81 25.68 -25.37
CA THR A 102 48.68 26.15 -24.29
C THR A 102 48.11 25.65 -22.97
N GLY A 103 48.79 24.67 -22.38
CA GLY A 103 48.41 24.13 -21.08
C GLY A 103 47.29 23.09 -21.12
N TYR A 104 46.53 22.90 -22.22
CA TYR A 104 45.45 21.91 -22.34
C TYR A 104 44.37 22.04 -21.26
N TYR A 105 43.97 23.28 -20.97
CA TYR A 105 42.78 23.52 -20.17
C TYR A 105 41.55 23.51 -21.09
N PRO A 106 40.44 22.88 -20.65
CA PRO A 106 39.18 22.89 -21.37
C PRO A 106 38.58 24.30 -21.35
N ILE A 107 37.54 24.56 -22.13
CA ILE A 107 36.85 25.86 -22.14
C ILE A 107 35.70 25.86 -21.11
N GLY A 108 34.96 24.76 -21.01
CA GLY A 108 33.79 24.60 -20.16
C GLY A 108 34.10 23.88 -18.85
N LEU A 109 33.02 23.51 -18.14
CA LEU A 109 33.11 22.84 -16.86
C LEU A 109 33.89 21.53 -16.97
N ALA A 110 34.84 21.31 -16.04
CA ALA A 110 35.53 20.04 -15.92
C ALA A 110 35.61 19.59 -14.45
N VAL A 111 35.06 18.41 -14.20
CA VAL A 111 35.01 17.76 -12.89
C VAL A 111 35.43 16.31 -13.07
N GLY A 112 36.36 15.83 -12.26
CA GLY A 112 36.71 14.42 -12.19
C GLY A 112 36.77 14.00 -10.73
N ASP A 113 36.17 12.85 -10.41
CA ASP A 113 36.11 12.28 -9.06
C ASP A 113 35.64 13.28 -7.98
N GLY A 114 34.60 14.07 -8.31
CA GLY A 114 33.98 15.08 -7.44
C GLY A 114 34.76 16.39 -7.31
N THR A 115 35.93 16.50 -7.94
CA THR A 115 36.77 17.70 -7.84
C THR A 115 36.62 18.57 -9.09
N LYS A 116 36.09 19.80 -8.92
CA LYS A 116 36.08 20.82 -9.99
C LYS A 116 37.50 21.31 -10.21
N TRP A 117 38.01 21.16 -11.43
CA TRP A 117 39.34 21.64 -11.81
C TRP A 117 39.33 22.61 -13.01
N HIS A 118 38.17 22.80 -13.65
CA HIS A 118 37.95 23.92 -14.56
C HIS A 118 36.55 24.52 -14.38
N ASN A 119 36.42 25.83 -14.58
CA ASN A 119 35.16 26.54 -14.36
C ASN A 119 34.19 26.37 -15.53
N ASP A 120 32.90 26.46 -15.20
CA ASP A 120 31.82 26.56 -16.17
C ASP A 120 31.86 27.89 -16.94
N ALA A 121 31.23 27.93 -18.11
CA ALA A 121 31.16 29.09 -18.98
C ALA A 121 29.72 29.29 -19.50
N THR A 122 29.25 30.54 -19.53
CA THR A 122 27.87 30.91 -19.92
C THR A 122 27.51 30.57 -21.36
N THR A 123 28.47 30.09 -22.13
CA THR A 123 28.29 29.72 -23.54
C THR A 123 28.31 28.22 -23.73
N MET A 124 28.59 27.43 -22.69
CA MET A 124 28.79 25.99 -22.79
C MET A 124 27.73 25.25 -21.99
N GLY A 125 27.25 24.13 -22.55
CA GLY A 125 26.55 23.13 -21.76
C GLY A 125 27.56 22.12 -21.20
N PHE A 126 27.08 21.14 -20.45
CA PHE A 126 27.95 20.07 -19.96
C PHE A 126 27.16 18.77 -19.76
N LEU A 127 27.84 17.64 -19.97
CA LEU A 127 27.40 16.34 -19.48
C LEU A 127 27.92 16.18 -18.05
N ALA A 128 27.05 15.84 -17.10
CA ALA A 128 27.42 15.55 -15.72
C ALA A 128 26.90 14.17 -15.29
N ALA A 129 27.67 13.46 -14.46
CA ALA A 129 27.25 12.21 -13.85
C ALA A 129 27.66 12.14 -12.37
N GLY A 130 26.78 11.53 -11.58
CA GLY A 130 26.97 11.11 -10.19
C GLY A 130 26.81 9.59 -10.04
N PRO A 131 26.74 9.08 -8.81
CA PRO A 131 26.55 7.65 -8.54
C PRO A 131 25.24 7.06 -9.10
N ASP A 132 24.21 7.89 -9.22
CA ASP A 132 22.80 7.54 -9.41
C ASP A 132 22.06 8.55 -10.30
N ARG A 133 22.82 9.36 -11.04
CA ARG A 133 22.25 10.41 -11.88
C ARG A 133 23.16 10.74 -13.04
N ILE A 134 22.58 11.00 -14.20
CA ILE A 134 23.24 11.59 -15.36
C ILE A 134 22.37 12.70 -15.93
N GLU A 135 22.99 13.82 -16.29
CA GLU A 135 22.28 14.97 -16.83
C GLU A 135 23.11 15.63 -17.93
N LEU A 136 22.42 16.12 -18.95
CA LEU A 136 22.99 17.01 -19.94
C LEU A 136 22.39 18.39 -19.70
N SER A 137 23.18 19.26 -19.09
CA SER A 137 22.77 20.63 -18.81
C SER A 137 22.93 21.48 -20.08
N PRO A 138 21.87 22.16 -20.54
CA PRO A 138 21.98 23.08 -21.68
C PRO A 138 22.76 24.33 -21.29
N VAL A 139 23.11 25.16 -22.28
CA VAL A 139 23.71 26.48 -22.03
C VAL A 139 22.79 27.29 -21.12
N GLY A 140 23.30 27.74 -19.96
CA GLY A 140 22.47 28.35 -18.93
C GLY A 140 23.24 29.06 -17.81
N THR A 141 22.68 29.04 -16.61
CA THR A 141 23.25 29.70 -15.42
C THR A 141 24.50 28.98 -14.94
N LEU A 142 25.60 29.73 -14.78
CA LEU A 142 26.89 29.21 -14.34
C LEU A 142 26.82 28.40 -13.05
N VAL A 143 27.45 27.22 -13.05
CA VAL A 143 27.64 26.41 -11.83
C VAL A 143 28.83 26.95 -11.02
N SER A 144 28.55 27.90 -10.10
CA SER A 144 29.58 28.43 -9.19
C SER A 144 29.98 27.42 -8.11
N THR A 145 29.01 26.70 -7.55
CA THR A 145 29.17 25.65 -6.55
C THR A 145 28.68 24.34 -7.15
N LEU A 146 29.52 23.29 -7.13
CA LEU A 146 29.10 21.98 -7.63
C LEU A 146 27.97 21.41 -6.74
N PRO A 147 26.87 20.93 -7.33
CA PRO A 147 25.91 20.11 -6.61
C PRO A 147 26.60 18.88 -6.00
N SER A 148 26.15 18.45 -4.83
CA SER A 148 26.74 17.36 -4.04
C SER A 148 26.72 16.01 -4.75
N TRP A 149 25.83 15.80 -5.72
CA TRP A 149 25.72 14.57 -6.51
C TRP A 149 26.75 14.50 -7.65
N VAL A 150 27.21 15.63 -8.18
CA VAL A 150 28.09 15.65 -9.36
C VAL A 150 29.47 15.09 -8.99
N ARG A 151 29.87 14.03 -9.68
CA ARG A 151 31.22 13.45 -9.57
C ARG A 151 32.06 13.71 -10.82
N ASN A 152 31.41 13.77 -11.97
CA ASN A 152 32.08 13.87 -13.26
C ASN A 152 31.35 14.88 -14.12
N ALA A 153 32.08 15.73 -14.83
CA ALA A 153 31.50 16.64 -15.81
C ALA A 153 32.48 17.00 -16.93
N VAL A 154 31.94 17.10 -18.15
CA VAL A 154 32.67 17.54 -19.35
C VAL A 154 31.84 18.56 -20.11
N GLY A 155 32.42 19.73 -20.34
CA GLY A 155 31.84 20.81 -21.12
C GLY A 155 31.66 20.48 -22.61
N GLY A 156 30.71 21.17 -23.24
CA GLY A 156 30.41 21.02 -24.66
C GLY A 156 29.73 22.24 -25.26
N PHE A 157 29.87 22.39 -26.57
CA PHE A 157 29.32 23.49 -27.35
C PHE A 157 29.25 23.20 -28.86
N PRO A 158 28.19 23.64 -29.57
CA PRO A 158 26.93 24.16 -29.06
C PRO A 158 25.98 23.05 -28.58
N THR A 159 24.89 23.43 -27.91
CA THR A 159 23.72 22.56 -27.72
C THR A 159 23.05 22.32 -29.08
N LEU A 160 22.86 21.05 -29.44
CA LEU A 160 22.33 20.63 -30.73
C LEU A 160 20.86 20.23 -30.67
N VAL A 161 20.44 19.63 -29.56
CA VAL A 161 19.06 19.21 -29.32
C VAL A 161 18.68 19.65 -27.91
N LEU A 162 17.51 20.26 -27.79
CA LEU A 162 16.91 20.63 -26.52
C LEU A 162 15.46 20.18 -26.51
N ASN A 163 15.07 19.40 -25.51
CA ASN A 163 13.72 18.89 -25.33
C ASN A 163 13.16 18.20 -26.59
N GLY A 164 13.97 17.35 -27.23
CA GLY A 164 13.63 16.59 -28.44
C GLY A 164 13.60 17.42 -29.72
N THR A 165 13.86 18.72 -29.62
CA THR A 165 13.81 19.65 -30.74
C THR A 165 15.22 20.01 -31.22
N PRO A 166 15.56 19.78 -32.50
CA PRO A 166 16.81 20.24 -33.09
C PRO A 166 16.95 21.77 -32.96
N GLN A 167 18.12 22.22 -32.52
CA GLN A 167 18.43 23.64 -32.36
C GLN A 167 19.12 24.16 -33.62
N TYR A 168 18.33 24.49 -34.64
CA TYR A 168 18.87 25.06 -35.88
C TYR A 168 19.37 26.49 -35.67
N GLY A 169 20.60 26.75 -36.09
CA GLY A 169 21.19 28.08 -35.94
C GLY A 169 21.38 28.51 -34.49
N ALA A 170 21.38 27.55 -33.54
CA ALA A 170 21.73 27.78 -32.14
C ALA A 170 23.00 28.64 -32.05
N THR A 171 23.00 29.59 -31.13
CA THR A 171 24.06 30.59 -30.95
C THR A 171 25.47 29.97 -31.05
N SER A 172 26.17 30.20 -32.19
CA SER A 172 27.63 30.10 -32.50
C SER A 172 28.04 28.99 -33.50
N PRO A 173 29.28 28.93 -34.07
CA PRO A 173 30.14 29.90 -34.78
C PRO A 173 30.46 29.43 -36.23
N ASP A 174 31.46 29.99 -36.91
CA ASP A 174 31.89 29.65 -38.28
C ASP A 174 31.98 28.13 -38.59
N HIS A 175 32.36 27.30 -37.61
CA HIS A 175 32.55 25.87 -37.80
C HIS A 175 31.26 25.05 -37.94
N CYS A 176 30.10 25.58 -37.57
CA CYS A 176 28.84 24.80 -37.63
C CYS A 176 28.22 24.74 -39.02
N THR A 177 28.54 25.72 -39.88
CA THR A 177 28.07 25.77 -41.28
C THR A 177 28.89 24.87 -42.21
N SER A 178 30.06 24.42 -41.77
CA SER A 178 30.98 23.57 -42.53
C SER A 178 30.90 22.11 -42.10
N ARG A 179 31.16 21.20 -43.04
CA ARG A 179 31.26 19.76 -42.74
C ARG A 179 32.61 19.42 -42.13
N HIS A 180 32.60 18.79 -40.96
CA HIS A 180 33.78 18.37 -40.23
C HIS A 180 33.57 16.98 -39.59
N PRO A 181 34.64 16.29 -39.16
CA PRO A 181 34.53 15.26 -38.15
C PRO A 181 33.87 15.84 -36.90
N ARG A 182 33.00 15.07 -36.26
CA ARG A 182 32.20 15.52 -35.11
C ARG A 182 32.30 14.54 -33.96
N THR A 183 32.25 15.09 -32.75
CA THR A 183 32.06 14.36 -31.51
C THR A 183 30.85 14.96 -30.82
N VAL A 184 29.89 14.14 -30.43
CA VAL A 184 28.66 14.60 -29.76
C VAL A 184 28.21 13.59 -28.73
N VAL A 185 27.61 14.12 -27.66
CA VAL A 185 26.90 13.32 -26.66
C VAL A 185 25.43 13.67 -26.68
N GLY A 186 24.56 12.70 -26.39
CA GLY A 186 23.16 12.97 -26.13
C GLY A 186 22.55 12.01 -25.11
N LEU A 187 21.46 12.43 -24.49
CA LEU A 187 20.66 11.63 -23.57
C LEU A 187 19.25 11.49 -24.11
N SER A 188 18.65 10.31 -23.95
CA SER A 188 17.21 10.08 -24.15
C SER A 188 16.37 10.86 -23.13
N LYS A 189 15.04 10.92 -23.36
CA LYS A 189 14.10 11.67 -22.50
C LYS A 189 14.15 11.17 -21.06
N ASP A 190 14.09 9.85 -20.91
CA ASP A 190 14.22 9.08 -19.67
C ASP A 190 15.66 8.94 -19.15
N ARG A 191 16.66 9.49 -19.86
CA ARG A 191 18.10 9.44 -19.54
C ARG A 191 18.68 8.02 -19.36
N GLN A 192 17.92 6.99 -19.72
CA GLN A 192 18.38 5.60 -19.75
C GLN A 192 19.46 5.40 -20.82
N TYR A 193 19.35 6.08 -21.97
CA TYR A 193 20.30 5.93 -23.06
C TYR A 193 21.21 7.15 -23.21
N LEU A 194 22.49 6.93 -22.92
CA LEU A 194 23.58 7.84 -23.28
C LEU A 194 24.13 7.46 -24.65
N TRP A 195 24.11 8.41 -25.57
CA TRP A 195 24.71 8.31 -26.89
C TRP A 195 26.06 8.99 -26.90
N LEU A 196 27.11 8.25 -27.23
CA LEU A 196 28.43 8.77 -27.56
C LEU A 196 28.65 8.59 -29.05
N VAL A 197 28.77 9.66 -29.82
CA VAL A 197 28.77 9.58 -31.28
C VAL A 197 29.98 10.28 -31.88
N ILE A 198 30.63 9.58 -32.81
CA ILE A 198 31.66 10.11 -33.69
C ILE A 198 31.15 10.08 -35.13
N VAL A 199 31.37 11.18 -35.84
CA VAL A 199 31.21 11.25 -37.29
C VAL A 199 32.59 11.46 -37.90
N ASP A 200 33.02 10.56 -38.78
CA ASP A 200 34.29 10.75 -39.50
C ASP A 200 34.16 11.89 -40.51
N GLY A 201 35.28 12.51 -40.87
CA GLY A 201 35.30 13.60 -41.83
C GLY A 201 36.70 13.95 -42.31
N ARG A 202 36.82 14.71 -43.40
CA ARG A 202 38.10 15.08 -44.03
C ARG A 202 38.95 13.86 -44.44
N THR A 203 38.32 12.70 -44.63
CA THR A 203 38.94 11.48 -45.14
C THR A 203 38.38 11.17 -46.53
N SER A 204 38.95 10.18 -47.22
CA SER A 204 38.40 9.70 -48.50
C SER A 204 37.10 8.90 -48.33
N SER A 205 36.84 8.40 -47.12
CA SER A 205 35.70 7.56 -46.75
C SER A 205 34.54 8.34 -46.15
N SER A 206 34.77 9.53 -45.58
CA SER A 206 33.72 10.36 -44.98
C SER A 206 33.93 11.86 -45.17
N ILE A 207 32.88 12.57 -45.58
CA ILE A 207 32.92 14.03 -45.77
C ILE A 207 32.58 14.82 -44.49
N GLY A 208 32.05 14.17 -43.45
CA GLY A 208 31.61 14.80 -42.21
C GLY A 208 30.24 15.49 -42.27
N MET A 209 29.87 16.14 -41.17
CA MET A 209 28.55 16.78 -40.98
C MET A 209 28.65 18.24 -40.54
N THR A 210 27.64 19.01 -40.94
CA THR A 210 27.30 20.30 -40.32
C THR A 210 26.63 20.08 -38.96
N CYS A 211 26.55 21.11 -38.12
CA CYS A 211 25.87 20.98 -36.82
C CYS A 211 24.37 20.70 -36.96
N ASN A 212 23.70 21.25 -37.99
CA ASN A 212 22.28 20.99 -38.23
C ASN A 212 22.02 19.52 -38.59
N GLU A 213 22.83 18.96 -39.48
CA GLU A 213 22.73 17.52 -39.83
C GLU A 213 23.05 16.62 -38.62
N LEU A 214 23.97 17.05 -37.77
CA LEU A 214 24.30 16.35 -36.53
C LEU A 214 23.14 16.39 -35.53
N ALA A 215 22.44 17.52 -35.41
CA ALA A 215 21.25 17.64 -34.58
C ALA A 215 20.13 16.70 -35.07
N ASP A 216 19.87 16.68 -36.38
CA ASP A 216 18.90 15.76 -37.00
C ASP A 216 19.28 14.29 -36.75
N LEU A 217 20.57 13.96 -36.86
CA LEU A 217 21.08 12.62 -36.54
C LEU A 217 20.80 12.26 -35.08
N MET A 218 21.11 13.15 -34.12
CA MET A 218 20.91 12.88 -32.70
C MET A 218 19.43 12.67 -32.37
N VAL A 219 18.52 13.47 -32.92
CA VAL A 219 17.07 13.23 -32.78
C VAL A 219 16.67 11.88 -33.39
N SER A 220 17.21 11.52 -34.56
CA SER A 220 16.92 10.22 -35.18
C SER A 220 17.43 9.01 -34.39
N LEU A 221 18.45 9.20 -33.56
CA LEU A 221 18.97 8.20 -32.64
C LEU A 221 18.15 8.14 -31.33
N GLY A 222 17.23 9.07 -31.11
CA GLY A 222 16.39 9.14 -29.91
C GLY A 222 16.95 10.02 -28.79
N ALA A 223 17.89 10.92 -29.08
CA ALA A 223 18.36 11.89 -28.11
C ALA A 223 17.31 13.00 -27.89
N HIS A 224 16.94 13.22 -26.63
CA HIS A 224 16.10 14.33 -26.19
C HIS A 224 16.91 15.59 -25.93
N ASN A 225 18.13 15.44 -25.40
CA ASN A 225 19.08 16.53 -25.26
C ASN A 225 20.42 16.10 -25.86
N ALA A 226 21.14 17.01 -26.53
CA ALA A 226 22.45 16.70 -27.11
C ALA A 226 23.36 17.93 -27.15
N VAL A 227 24.66 17.72 -26.90
CA VAL A 227 25.69 18.76 -26.94
C VAL A 227 26.92 18.27 -27.69
N ASN A 228 27.46 19.14 -28.54
CA ASN A 228 28.67 18.88 -29.31
C ASN A 228 29.93 18.99 -28.43
N PHE A 229 30.85 18.06 -28.58
CA PHE A 229 32.20 18.09 -27.99
C PHE A 229 33.24 18.56 -29.02
N ASP A 230 34.50 18.68 -28.64
CA ASP A 230 35.54 19.14 -29.58
C ASP A 230 35.67 18.16 -30.75
N GLY A 231 35.47 18.68 -31.96
CA GLY A 231 35.44 17.88 -33.18
C GLY A 231 36.75 17.92 -33.95
N GLY A 232 36.68 17.63 -35.25
CA GLY A 232 37.83 17.71 -36.13
C GLY A 232 38.91 16.68 -35.78
N GLY A 233 40.15 17.13 -35.63
CA GLY A 233 41.28 16.24 -35.31
C GLY A 233 41.19 15.61 -33.92
N SER A 234 40.35 16.15 -33.03
CA SER A 234 40.09 15.60 -31.71
C SER A 234 39.09 14.43 -31.73
N SER A 235 38.32 14.25 -32.80
CA SER A 235 37.27 13.22 -32.88
C SER A 235 37.84 11.81 -32.87
N ALA A 236 37.75 11.18 -31.69
CA ALA A 236 38.20 9.82 -31.48
C ALA A 236 37.42 9.13 -30.36
N MET A 237 37.04 7.88 -30.60
CA MET A 237 36.49 6.95 -29.61
C MET A 237 37.33 5.68 -29.56
N SER A 238 37.56 5.15 -28.36
CA SER A 238 38.30 3.91 -28.14
C SER A 238 37.50 2.94 -27.26
N ILE A 239 37.34 1.70 -27.73
CA ILE A 239 36.60 0.63 -27.03
C ILE A 239 37.54 -0.55 -26.76
N SER A 240 37.55 -1.06 -25.53
CA SER A 240 38.34 -2.22 -25.15
C SER A 240 37.95 -3.43 -26.00
N GLY A 241 38.94 -4.16 -26.51
CA GLY A 241 38.74 -5.26 -27.48
C GLY A 241 38.64 -4.83 -28.95
N ILE A 242 38.33 -3.56 -29.24
CA ILE A 242 38.25 -3.01 -30.61
C ILE A 242 39.46 -2.10 -30.91
N GLY A 243 39.85 -1.26 -29.94
CA GLY A 243 40.81 -0.18 -30.15
C GLY A 243 40.11 1.12 -30.55
N THR A 244 40.79 1.97 -31.33
CA THR A 244 40.20 3.17 -31.93
C THR A 244 39.11 2.76 -32.91
N VAL A 245 37.90 3.27 -32.72
CA VAL A 245 36.69 2.82 -33.45
C VAL A 245 36.56 3.49 -34.81
N ASN A 246 36.94 4.76 -34.90
CA ASN A 246 36.78 5.60 -36.09
C ASN A 246 38.12 5.83 -36.81
N ASP A 247 38.11 6.50 -37.97
CA ASP A 247 39.32 6.88 -38.73
C ASP A 247 39.70 8.34 -38.43
N PRO A 248 40.64 8.61 -37.48
CA PRO A 248 40.90 9.97 -37.03
C PRO A 248 41.47 10.83 -38.16
N SER A 249 40.97 12.06 -38.31
CA SER A 249 41.33 12.89 -39.47
C SER A 249 42.81 13.30 -39.54
N ASP A 250 43.54 13.18 -38.43
CA ASP A 250 44.98 13.46 -38.35
C ASP A 250 45.84 12.22 -38.66
N GLY A 251 45.23 11.07 -38.98
CA GLY A 251 45.87 9.77 -39.19
C GLY A 251 46.17 9.00 -37.90
N SER A 252 46.04 9.64 -36.74
CA SER A 252 46.14 9.01 -35.41
C SER A 252 45.30 9.78 -34.39
N GLU A 253 45.02 9.17 -33.24
CA GLU A 253 44.37 9.87 -32.13
C GLU A 253 45.19 11.09 -31.69
N ARG A 254 44.50 12.21 -31.51
CA ARG A 254 45.07 13.44 -30.98
C ARG A 254 45.12 13.40 -29.45
N VAL A 255 46.15 14.01 -28.88
CA VAL A 255 46.18 14.33 -27.45
C VAL A 255 45.20 15.46 -27.18
N VAL A 256 44.25 15.27 -26.26
CA VAL A 256 43.20 16.24 -25.92
C VAL A 256 43.25 16.63 -24.43
N SER A 257 42.47 17.63 -24.04
CA SER A 257 42.41 18.09 -22.65
C SER A 257 41.77 17.07 -21.72
N ASN A 258 40.53 16.67 -22.00
CA ASN A 258 39.75 15.76 -21.16
C ASN A 258 38.94 14.76 -22.00
N HIS A 259 38.32 13.81 -21.32
CA HIS A 259 37.65 12.64 -21.90
C HIS A 259 36.43 12.26 -21.06
N TRP A 260 35.52 11.52 -21.68
CA TRP A 260 34.46 10.79 -20.99
C TRP A 260 34.71 9.28 -21.09
N ALA A 261 34.70 8.59 -19.96
CA ALA A 261 34.89 7.14 -19.87
C ALA A 261 33.60 6.43 -19.42
N VAL A 262 33.41 5.21 -19.94
CA VAL A 262 32.33 4.30 -19.58
C VAL A 262 32.94 3.01 -19.08
N PHE A 263 32.58 2.65 -17.85
CA PHE A 263 32.83 1.33 -17.29
C PHE A 263 31.61 0.45 -17.56
N ALA A 264 31.84 -0.83 -17.82
CA ALA A 264 30.82 -1.81 -18.12
C ALA A 264 31.27 -3.20 -17.62
N SER A 265 31.22 -3.42 -16.30
CA SER A 265 31.58 -4.72 -15.71
C SER A 265 30.53 -5.81 -15.98
N GLY A 266 29.29 -5.43 -16.26
CA GLY A 266 28.15 -6.35 -16.39
C GLY A 266 27.67 -6.93 -15.07
N SER A 267 28.18 -6.45 -13.93
CA SER A 267 27.86 -6.92 -12.59
C SER A 267 27.91 -5.79 -11.58
N GLY A 268 27.10 -5.88 -10.52
CA GLY A 268 26.91 -4.84 -9.50
C GLY A 268 25.81 -3.84 -9.88
N ALA A 269 25.47 -2.96 -8.96
CA ALA A 269 24.43 -1.95 -9.17
C ALA A 269 24.69 -1.08 -10.41
N PRO A 270 23.62 -0.62 -11.12
CA PRO A 270 23.75 0.42 -12.13
C PRO A 270 24.36 1.68 -11.52
N GLY A 271 25.35 2.26 -12.19
CA GLY A 271 25.99 3.51 -11.81
C GLY A 271 25.63 4.61 -12.78
N SER A 272 25.20 5.74 -12.25
CA SER A 272 24.79 6.94 -12.98
C SER A 272 23.50 6.80 -13.81
N CYS A 273 22.74 5.70 -13.67
CA CYS A 273 21.37 5.65 -14.16
C CYS A 273 20.59 6.73 -13.43
N ASP A 274 20.03 7.70 -14.16
CA ASP A 274 19.05 8.63 -13.60
C ASP A 274 17.73 7.87 -13.45
N LEU A 275 17.75 6.98 -12.47
CA LEU A 275 16.61 6.37 -11.89
C LEU A 275 15.82 7.50 -11.25
N TRP A 276 14.90 8.12 -11.99
CA TRP A 276 13.68 8.68 -11.39
C TRP A 276 12.84 7.50 -10.85
N MET A 277 13.48 6.72 -9.97
CA MET A 277 12.93 5.62 -9.17
C MET A 277 12.05 6.15 -8.05
N ASP A 278 11.91 7.48 -7.96
CA ASP A 278 11.07 8.16 -6.99
C ASP A 278 9.59 7.80 -7.10
N GLU A 279 9.15 7.21 -8.20
CA GLU A 279 7.78 6.71 -8.33
C GLU A 279 7.73 5.18 -8.35
N LEU A 280 8.50 4.52 -9.23
CA LEU A 280 8.44 3.06 -9.34
C LEU A 280 8.89 2.32 -8.08
N VAL A 281 9.74 2.87 -7.20
CA VAL A 281 10.10 2.19 -5.93
C VAL A 281 9.28 2.69 -4.75
N VAL A 282 8.68 3.86 -4.89
CA VAL A 282 7.87 4.49 -3.85
C VAL A 282 6.41 4.03 -3.92
N ASP A 283 5.90 3.77 -5.13
CA ASP A 283 4.47 3.53 -5.40
C ASP A 283 4.17 2.08 -5.79
N SER A 284 5.11 1.31 -6.35
CA SER A 284 4.88 -0.11 -6.69
C SER A 284 4.79 -1.04 -5.47
N GLY A 285 4.77 -0.51 -4.25
CA GLY A 285 4.71 -1.33 -3.04
C GLY A 285 4.06 -0.66 -1.85
N VAL A 286 3.18 0.31 -2.08
CA VAL A 286 2.35 0.89 -1.03
C VAL A 286 0.92 0.89 -1.55
N LEU A 287 0.21 -0.18 -1.26
CA LEU A 287 -1.21 -0.04 -1.00
C LEU A 287 -1.37 -0.24 0.50
N ASN A 288 -1.22 0.85 1.25
CA ASN A 288 -1.87 0.89 2.55
C ASN A 288 -3.35 1.14 2.29
N HIS A 289 -4.17 0.53 3.14
CA HIS A 289 -5.54 0.83 3.54
C HIS A 289 -6.49 1.58 2.56
N GLY A 290 -6.09 2.72 1.96
CA GLY A 290 -6.87 3.48 0.97
C GLY A 290 -6.42 3.41 -0.51
N ALA A 291 -5.46 2.55 -0.88
CA ALA A 291 -4.93 2.54 -2.26
C ALA A 291 -5.18 1.23 -3.03
N SER A 292 -6.27 0.53 -2.73
CA SER A 292 -6.70 -0.67 -3.47
C SER A 292 -6.83 -0.40 -4.97
N THR A 293 -6.70 -1.45 -5.77
CA THR A 293 -7.07 -1.45 -7.19
C THR A 293 -8.40 -2.14 -7.47
N ASP A 294 -9.14 -2.52 -6.44
CA ASP A 294 -10.55 -2.95 -6.57
C ASP A 294 -11.42 -1.73 -6.93
N LEU A 295 -11.67 -1.52 -8.22
CA LEU A 295 -12.40 -0.36 -8.71
C LEU A 295 -13.91 -0.58 -8.67
N ASN A 296 -14.37 -1.83 -8.66
CA ASN A 296 -15.78 -2.19 -8.69
C ASN A 296 -16.34 -2.66 -7.34
N GLY A 297 -15.50 -2.73 -6.30
CA GLY A 297 -15.88 -3.08 -4.94
C GLY A 297 -16.26 -4.56 -4.80
N ASP A 298 -15.64 -5.45 -5.57
CA ASP A 298 -15.94 -6.89 -5.53
C ASP A 298 -14.95 -7.72 -4.69
N GLY A 299 -14.04 -7.04 -4.00
CA GLY A 299 -12.96 -7.61 -3.21
C GLY A 299 -11.77 -8.09 -4.03
N MET A 300 -11.83 -8.02 -5.37
CA MET A 300 -10.75 -8.44 -6.25
C MET A 300 -9.92 -7.26 -6.74
N SER A 301 -8.61 -7.45 -6.81
CA SER A 301 -7.66 -6.46 -7.28
C SER A 301 -7.69 -6.37 -8.81
N ASP A 302 -8.00 -5.19 -9.35
CA ASP A 302 -7.94 -4.97 -10.80
C ASP A 302 -6.53 -4.63 -11.27
N PHE A 303 -6.24 -4.97 -12.53
CA PHE A 303 -4.95 -4.64 -13.12
C PHE A 303 -5.06 -3.34 -13.91
N CYS A 304 -4.41 -2.28 -13.46
CA CYS A 304 -4.46 -0.98 -14.11
C CYS A 304 -3.11 -0.57 -14.71
N ALA A 305 -3.12 0.06 -15.89
CA ALA A 305 -1.94 0.68 -16.48
C ALA A 305 -2.27 1.76 -17.52
N ARG A 306 -1.44 2.78 -17.58
CA ARG A 306 -1.49 3.82 -18.60
C ARG A 306 -0.76 3.38 -19.86
N GLY A 307 -1.37 3.59 -21.02
CA GLY A 307 -0.68 3.52 -22.31
C GLY A 307 -1.06 4.68 -23.21
N SER A 308 -0.61 4.64 -24.47
CA SER A 308 -0.72 5.78 -25.39
C SER A 308 -2.13 6.34 -25.61
N ALA A 309 -3.17 5.52 -25.48
CA ALA A 309 -4.56 5.91 -25.74
C ALA A 309 -5.40 6.18 -24.48
N GLY A 310 -4.87 5.93 -23.28
CA GLY A 310 -5.68 5.97 -22.06
C GLY A 310 -5.01 5.31 -20.86
N PHE A 311 -5.49 5.65 -19.66
CA PHE A 311 -5.41 4.76 -18.50
C PHE A 311 -6.43 3.63 -18.68
N ARG A 312 -6.01 2.40 -18.40
CA ARG A 312 -6.82 1.20 -18.63
C ARG A 312 -6.83 0.36 -17.38
N CYS A 313 -7.99 -0.13 -16.98
CA CYS A 313 -8.14 -1.06 -15.87
C CYS A 313 -8.87 -2.29 -16.33
N TYR A 314 -8.21 -3.43 -16.21
CA TYR A 314 -8.72 -4.74 -16.58
C TYR A 314 -9.27 -5.36 -15.30
N LEU A 315 -10.59 -5.51 -15.24
CA LEU A 315 -11.24 -6.02 -14.04
C LEU A 315 -10.86 -7.47 -13.79
N SER A 316 -10.67 -7.86 -12.54
CA SER A 316 -10.49 -9.27 -12.20
C SER A 316 -11.76 -10.08 -12.48
N THR A 317 -11.58 -11.39 -12.65
CA THR A 317 -12.68 -12.37 -12.79
C THR A 317 -12.46 -13.60 -11.89
N GLY A 318 -11.52 -13.50 -10.95
CA GLY A 318 -11.07 -14.60 -10.09
C GLY A 318 -10.20 -15.67 -10.76
N THR A 319 -10.17 -15.73 -12.09
CA THR A 319 -9.35 -16.72 -12.82
C THR A 319 -8.58 -16.14 -14.00
N THR A 320 -8.84 -14.87 -14.35
CA THR A 320 -8.20 -14.05 -15.37
C THR A 320 -8.69 -12.60 -15.23
N PHE A 321 -8.46 -11.75 -16.23
CA PHE A 321 -8.96 -10.38 -16.28
C PHE A 321 -9.86 -10.16 -17.50
N ASP A 322 -10.85 -9.26 -17.40
CA ASP A 322 -11.66 -8.84 -18.55
C ASP A 322 -10.77 -8.12 -19.57
N LEU A 323 -10.76 -8.62 -20.81
CA LEU A 323 -9.98 -8.06 -21.90
C LEU A 323 -10.58 -6.77 -22.49
N ASN A 324 -11.76 -6.36 -22.04
CA ASN A 324 -12.36 -5.05 -22.34
C ASN A 324 -12.16 -4.11 -21.14
N PRO A 325 -10.99 -3.47 -21.01
CA PRO A 325 -10.71 -2.66 -19.84
C PRO A 325 -11.62 -1.44 -19.78
N TRP A 326 -11.88 -0.98 -18.55
CA TRP A 326 -12.36 0.38 -18.33
C TRP A 326 -11.28 1.36 -18.75
N MET A 327 -11.70 2.48 -19.32
CA MET A 327 -10.80 3.41 -20.00
C MET A 327 -11.02 4.84 -19.53
N ILE A 328 -9.95 5.50 -19.11
CA ILE A 328 -9.88 6.96 -19.03
C ILE A 328 -9.10 7.47 -20.24
N THR A 329 -9.81 7.79 -21.33
CA THR A 329 -9.20 8.25 -22.59
C THR A 329 -8.57 9.63 -22.48
N ASP A 330 -9.04 10.44 -21.52
CA ASP A 330 -8.48 11.77 -21.24
C ASP A 330 -7.01 11.67 -20.83
N MET A 331 -6.66 10.60 -20.11
CA MET A 331 -5.28 10.23 -19.81
C MET A 331 -4.65 9.55 -21.02
N SER A 332 -4.39 10.26 -22.13
CA SER A 332 -3.71 9.74 -23.32
C SER A 332 -2.47 10.58 -23.68
N ASP A 333 -1.57 10.04 -24.51
CA ASP A 333 -0.37 10.79 -24.95
C ASP A 333 -0.79 12.04 -25.73
N ALA A 334 -1.86 11.94 -26.53
CA ALA A 334 -2.42 13.06 -27.29
C ALA A 334 -2.86 14.23 -26.39
N ASN A 335 -3.15 13.95 -25.12
CA ASN A 335 -3.58 14.92 -24.13
C ASN A 335 -2.45 15.31 -23.15
N GLY A 336 -1.18 14.98 -23.46
CA GLY A 336 -0.01 15.42 -22.70
C GLY A 336 0.28 14.61 -21.43
N TRP A 337 -0.29 13.41 -21.32
CA TRP A 337 -0.03 12.51 -20.20
C TRP A 337 1.18 11.59 -20.43
N ASP A 338 1.94 11.77 -21.52
CA ASP A 338 3.25 11.16 -21.74
C ASP A 338 4.40 11.94 -21.05
N ASP A 339 4.05 12.95 -20.26
CA ASP A 339 4.94 13.73 -19.41
C ASP A 339 4.93 13.15 -17.98
N GLU A 340 6.14 13.01 -17.45
CA GLU A 340 6.44 12.35 -16.18
C GLU A 340 5.82 13.06 -15.00
N MET A 341 5.74 14.39 -15.05
CA MET A 341 5.11 15.20 -14.02
C MET A 341 3.59 15.01 -13.90
N GLN A 342 3.02 14.15 -14.75
CA GLN A 342 1.59 13.87 -14.88
C GLN A 342 1.35 12.37 -14.67
N TYR A 343 1.95 11.50 -15.49
CA TYR A 343 1.73 10.06 -15.32
C TYR A 343 2.26 9.53 -13.99
N SER A 344 3.22 10.23 -13.35
CA SER A 344 3.76 9.77 -12.08
C SER A 344 2.85 9.97 -10.87
N THR A 345 1.76 10.69 -11.09
CA THR A 345 0.85 11.16 -10.04
C THR A 345 -0.44 10.36 -10.00
N ILE A 346 -0.53 9.28 -10.75
CA ILE A 346 -1.74 8.44 -10.78
C ILE A 346 -1.85 7.73 -9.43
N ARG A 347 -2.96 7.96 -8.73
CA ARG A 347 -3.30 7.36 -7.43
C ARG A 347 -4.73 6.84 -7.46
N THR A 348 -4.97 5.80 -6.68
CA THR A 348 -6.31 5.32 -6.33
C THR A 348 -6.65 5.74 -4.91
N GLY A 349 -7.93 5.98 -4.64
CA GLY A 349 -8.47 6.27 -3.32
C GLY A 349 -9.94 6.67 -3.38
N ASP A 350 -10.68 6.50 -2.30
CA ASP A 350 -12.11 6.84 -2.23
C ASP A 350 -12.28 8.31 -1.85
N MET A 351 -12.25 9.20 -2.84
CA MET A 351 -12.42 10.63 -2.58
C MET A 351 -13.87 11.03 -2.34
N ASN A 352 -14.82 10.12 -2.55
CA ASN A 352 -16.25 10.44 -2.61
C ASN A 352 -17.13 9.73 -1.56
N GLY A 353 -16.56 8.75 -0.86
CA GLY A 353 -17.16 8.02 0.26
C GLY A 353 -18.19 6.99 -0.20
N ASP A 354 -18.09 6.51 -1.44
CA ASP A 354 -18.99 5.47 -1.98
C ASP A 354 -18.44 4.05 -1.83
N GLY A 355 -17.29 3.90 -1.17
CA GLY A 355 -16.61 2.63 -0.97
C GLY A 355 -15.89 2.12 -2.22
N LEU A 356 -15.86 2.91 -3.30
CA LEU A 356 -15.21 2.54 -4.55
C LEU A 356 -13.93 3.35 -4.75
N MET A 357 -12.91 2.70 -5.32
CA MET A 357 -11.64 3.36 -5.56
C MET A 357 -11.73 4.29 -6.78
N ASP A 358 -11.52 5.58 -6.55
CA ASP A 358 -11.45 6.60 -7.60
C ASP A 358 -10.03 6.77 -8.11
N VAL A 359 -9.87 7.18 -9.36
CA VAL A 359 -8.54 7.45 -9.92
C VAL A 359 -8.28 8.95 -9.92
N CYS A 360 -7.28 9.42 -9.18
CA CYS A 360 -6.84 10.81 -9.21
C CYS A 360 -5.44 10.96 -9.80
N ALA A 361 -5.22 12.03 -10.56
CA ALA A 361 -3.91 12.37 -11.06
C ALA A 361 -3.76 13.87 -11.33
N ARG A 362 -2.53 14.34 -11.23
CA ARG A 362 -2.14 15.71 -11.55
C ARG A 362 -1.89 15.88 -13.05
N HIS A 363 -2.52 16.87 -13.63
CA HIS A 363 -2.16 17.39 -14.95
C HIS A 363 -1.47 18.77 -14.83
N ALA A 364 -0.94 19.28 -15.94
CA ALA A 364 -0.25 20.58 -15.96
C ALA A 364 -1.15 21.76 -15.53
N ASP A 365 -2.47 21.63 -15.64
CA ASP A 365 -3.49 22.62 -15.28
C ASP A 365 -4.16 22.38 -13.91
N GLY A 366 -3.83 21.30 -13.19
CA GLY A 366 -4.39 20.98 -11.87
C GLY A 366 -4.62 19.49 -11.65
N ILE A 367 -5.16 19.12 -10.48
CA ILE A 367 -5.55 17.75 -10.17
C ILE A 367 -6.90 17.43 -10.84
N ARG A 368 -7.03 16.22 -11.38
CA ARG A 368 -8.28 15.65 -11.90
C ARG A 368 -8.49 14.27 -11.31
N CYS A 369 -9.75 13.96 -11.01
CA CYS A 369 -10.15 12.65 -10.51
C CYS A 369 -11.29 12.09 -11.33
N TRP A 370 -11.31 10.78 -11.53
CA TRP A 370 -12.32 10.05 -12.26
C TRP A 370 -12.96 9.07 -11.31
N PRO A 371 -14.16 9.40 -10.79
CA PRO A 371 -14.82 8.53 -9.84
C PRO A 371 -15.17 7.18 -10.45
N SER A 372 -15.07 6.11 -9.68
CA SER A 372 -15.68 4.85 -10.07
C SER A 372 -17.21 4.93 -9.95
N THR A 373 -17.89 4.02 -10.62
CA THR A 373 -19.35 3.87 -10.53
C THR A 373 -19.76 2.41 -10.34
N GLY A 374 -18.78 1.55 -10.03
CA GLY A 374 -18.92 0.09 -9.97
C GLY A 374 -19.04 -0.58 -11.34
N THR A 375 -19.25 0.18 -12.42
CA THR A 375 -19.42 -0.37 -13.77
C THR A 375 -18.61 0.33 -14.87
N ALA A 376 -18.08 1.52 -14.57
CA ALA A 376 -17.21 2.32 -15.42
C ALA A 376 -16.61 3.49 -14.63
N PHE A 377 -15.68 4.22 -15.24
CA PHE A 377 -15.27 5.54 -14.76
C PHE A 377 -16.29 6.63 -15.12
N GLY A 378 -16.61 7.47 -14.15
CA GLY A 378 -17.42 8.67 -14.28
C GLY A 378 -16.71 9.82 -15.01
N SER A 379 -17.39 10.97 -15.05
CA SER A 379 -16.80 12.20 -15.59
C SER A 379 -15.76 12.78 -14.65
N ALA A 380 -14.69 13.36 -15.21
CA ALA A 380 -13.63 13.95 -14.41
C ALA A 380 -14.17 15.08 -13.50
N VAL A 381 -13.82 15.04 -12.22
CA VAL A 381 -13.99 16.10 -11.24
C VAL A 381 -12.65 16.80 -10.98
N ASN A 382 -12.70 18.10 -10.66
CA ASN A 382 -11.48 18.88 -10.42
C ASN A 382 -11.05 18.76 -8.96
N GLY A 383 -9.76 18.46 -8.76
CA GLY A 383 -9.12 18.51 -7.45
C GLY A 383 -8.55 19.89 -7.10
N PRO A 384 -7.63 19.98 -6.13
CA PRO A 384 -6.95 21.23 -5.79
C PRO A 384 -6.22 21.83 -6.99
N ASN A 385 -6.16 23.17 -7.06
CA ASN A 385 -5.44 23.89 -8.12
C ASN A 385 -3.92 23.82 -7.91
N TRP A 386 -3.34 22.66 -8.17
CA TRP A 386 -1.91 22.38 -8.14
C TRP A 386 -1.30 22.40 -9.55
N ALA A 387 -1.67 23.42 -10.32
CA ALA A 387 -1.20 23.59 -11.69
C ALA A 387 0.28 23.98 -11.77
N SER A 388 0.94 23.58 -12.86
CA SER A 388 2.33 23.96 -13.14
C SER A 388 2.52 25.48 -13.19
N SER A 389 1.51 26.22 -13.68
CA SER A 389 1.52 27.69 -13.75
C SER A 389 1.54 28.40 -12.40
N VAL A 390 1.22 27.70 -11.30
CA VAL A 390 1.21 28.24 -9.94
C VAL A 390 2.25 27.58 -9.02
N GLY A 391 3.29 26.97 -9.61
CA GLY A 391 4.49 26.54 -8.88
C GLY A 391 4.65 25.04 -8.66
N TRP A 392 3.76 24.20 -9.20
CA TRP A 392 3.77 22.75 -8.99
C TRP A 392 4.53 21.96 -10.07
N ALA A 393 5.42 22.61 -10.82
CA ALA A 393 6.15 22.01 -11.95
C ALA A 393 7.45 21.28 -11.56
N SER A 394 7.62 20.89 -10.29
CA SER A 394 8.85 20.25 -9.77
C SER A 394 8.59 18.82 -9.30
N PRO A 395 9.54 17.87 -9.46
CA PRO A 395 9.33 16.44 -9.21
C PRO A 395 8.83 16.11 -7.82
N GLN A 396 9.39 16.77 -6.80
CA GLN A 396 9.00 16.66 -5.40
C GLN A 396 7.49 16.84 -5.14
N HIS A 397 6.77 17.55 -6.02
CA HIS A 397 5.33 17.76 -5.91
C HIS A 397 4.52 16.61 -6.51
N ALA A 398 5.02 16.03 -7.61
CA ALA A 398 4.36 14.93 -8.30
C ALA A 398 4.53 13.62 -7.53
N THR A 399 5.76 13.32 -7.10
CA THR A 399 6.12 12.05 -6.45
C THR A 399 5.52 11.90 -5.05
N THR A 400 5.12 13.01 -4.44
CA THR A 400 4.55 13.05 -3.08
C THR A 400 3.04 13.19 -3.04
N PHE A 401 2.36 13.26 -4.19
CA PHE A 401 0.91 13.29 -4.22
C PHE A 401 0.34 11.99 -3.62
N ARG A 402 -0.57 12.12 -2.67
CA ARG A 402 -1.26 11.04 -1.97
C ARG A 402 -2.74 11.38 -1.79
N LEU A 403 -3.53 10.32 -1.74
CA LEU A 403 -4.90 10.29 -1.25
C LEU A 403 -4.87 9.58 0.10
N ALA A 404 -5.43 10.21 1.13
CA ALA A 404 -5.54 9.63 2.47
C ALA A 404 -6.53 10.43 3.32
N ASP A 405 -7.43 9.77 4.04
CA ASP A 405 -8.33 10.43 4.99
C ASP A 405 -7.55 10.96 6.21
N ILE A 406 -7.24 12.27 6.22
CA ILE A 406 -6.53 12.87 7.35
C ILE A 406 -7.47 13.35 8.44
N ASN A 407 -8.78 13.28 8.24
CA ASN A 407 -9.75 13.92 9.12
C ASN A 407 -10.75 12.96 9.78
N GLY A 408 -10.80 11.72 9.30
CA GLY A 408 -11.64 10.63 9.80
C GLY A 408 -13.09 10.80 9.35
N ASP A 409 -13.33 11.42 8.19
CA ASP A 409 -14.69 11.56 7.62
C ASP A 409 -15.02 10.48 6.58
N GLY A 410 -14.13 9.52 6.37
CA GLY A 410 -14.27 8.44 5.40
C GLY A 410 -13.99 8.87 3.96
N LEU A 411 -13.49 10.09 3.74
CA LEU A 411 -13.12 10.59 2.41
C LEU A 411 -11.61 10.76 2.31
N ASP A 412 -11.02 10.26 1.22
CA ASP A 412 -9.60 10.48 0.97
C ASP A 412 -9.30 11.93 0.60
N ASP A 413 -8.39 12.54 1.37
CA ASP A 413 -7.95 13.91 1.23
C ASP A 413 -6.70 14.03 0.34
N PHE A 414 -6.51 15.21 -0.28
CA PHE A 414 -5.45 15.46 -1.24
C PHE A 414 -4.20 16.00 -0.55
N CYS A 415 -3.15 15.19 -0.41
CA CYS A 415 -1.92 15.60 0.26
C CYS A 415 -0.70 15.59 -0.68
N ALA A 416 0.20 16.56 -0.50
CA ALA A 416 1.48 16.61 -1.21
C ALA A 416 2.50 17.54 -0.55
N LEU A 417 3.78 17.37 -0.90
CA LEU A 417 4.85 18.25 -0.47
C LEU A 417 4.88 19.51 -1.33
N ALA A 418 4.40 20.64 -0.82
CA ALA A 418 4.57 21.95 -1.46
C ALA A 418 5.95 22.56 -1.16
N SER A 419 6.30 23.67 -1.84
CA SER A 419 7.59 24.35 -1.60
C SER A 419 7.75 24.87 -0.17
N ALA A 420 6.63 25.13 0.51
CA ALA A 420 6.56 25.66 1.87
C ALA A 420 6.43 24.57 2.94
N GLY A 421 6.27 23.29 2.55
CA GLY A 421 6.06 22.16 3.46
C GLY A 421 4.97 21.20 3.00
N TRP A 422 4.67 20.22 3.84
CA TRP A 422 3.58 19.27 3.62
C TRP A 422 2.24 20.00 3.75
N ILE A 423 1.36 19.81 2.77
CA ILE A 423 0.00 20.37 2.80
C ILE A 423 -1.01 19.30 2.39
N CYS A 424 -2.22 19.45 2.90
CA CYS A 424 -3.37 18.66 2.49
C CYS A 424 -4.55 19.57 2.14
N HIS A 425 -5.48 19.11 1.33
CA HIS A 425 -6.79 19.72 1.11
C HIS A 425 -7.84 18.65 1.37
N THR A 426 -8.81 18.95 2.23
CA THR A 426 -9.84 17.95 2.52
C THR A 426 -10.76 17.74 1.32
N SER A 427 -11.29 16.54 1.15
CA SER A 427 -12.38 16.25 0.24
C SER A 427 -13.71 16.75 0.83
N THR A 428 -14.72 16.83 -0.02
CA THR A 428 -16.12 17.07 0.37
C THR A 428 -17.05 16.11 -0.36
N GLY A 429 -16.48 15.07 -0.95
CA GLY A 429 -17.10 14.09 -1.85
C GLY A 429 -17.47 14.60 -3.25
N THR A 430 -17.75 15.90 -3.38
CA THR A 430 -18.12 16.53 -4.67
C THR A 430 -17.22 17.69 -5.06
N GLY A 431 -16.20 17.98 -4.25
CA GLY A 431 -15.30 19.12 -4.44
C GLY A 431 -14.22 19.18 -3.36
N ILE A 432 -13.57 20.35 -3.24
CA ILE A 432 -12.39 20.55 -2.40
C ILE A 432 -12.68 21.46 -1.23
N GLY A 433 -12.38 20.96 -0.04
CA GLY A 433 -12.48 21.63 1.24
C GLY A 433 -11.25 22.48 1.60
N PRO A 434 -11.14 22.92 2.88
CA PRO A 434 -10.05 23.77 3.34
C PRO A 434 -8.67 23.14 3.17
N GLN A 435 -7.67 23.99 2.99
CA GLN A 435 -6.26 23.58 3.04
C GLN A 435 -5.83 23.41 4.49
N VAL A 436 -5.23 22.26 4.79
CA VAL A 436 -4.62 21.90 6.07
C VAL A 436 -3.09 21.99 5.95
N GLN A 437 -2.44 22.54 6.97
CA GLN A 437 -0.97 22.66 7.03
C GLN A 437 -0.39 21.48 7.81
N GLY A 438 0.60 20.81 7.21
CA GLY A 438 1.38 19.78 7.85
C GLY A 438 2.77 20.23 8.27
N PRO A 439 3.69 19.28 8.49
CA PRO A 439 5.07 19.56 8.82
C PRO A 439 5.75 20.50 7.82
N VAL A 440 6.61 21.40 8.34
CA VAL A 440 7.19 22.50 7.54
C VAL A 440 8.04 21.99 6.37
N TRP A 441 8.64 20.80 6.46
CA TRP A 441 9.41 20.04 5.45
C TRP A 441 9.79 20.80 4.15
N GLN A 442 10.43 21.95 4.29
CA GLN A 442 10.61 22.90 3.19
C GLN A 442 11.90 22.65 2.42
N SER A 443 11.97 23.12 1.18
CA SER A 443 13.16 22.93 0.32
C SER A 443 14.45 23.44 0.96
N GLY A 444 14.41 24.57 1.69
CA GLY A 444 15.58 25.11 2.42
C GLY A 444 16.11 24.19 3.54
N GLY A 445 15.31 23.22 3.98
CA GLY A 445 15.71 22.17 4.92
C GLY A 445 16.26 20.91 4.25
N GLY A 446 16.33 20.85 2.91
CA GLY A 446 16.78 19.69 2.13
C GLY A 446 15.67 18.73 1.68
N TRP A 447 14.39 19.06 1.91
CA TRP A 447 13.24 18.23 1.51
C TRP A 447 12.93 18.26 0.01
N HIS A 448 13.72 18.98 -0.78
CA HIS A 448 13.71 18.91 -2.25
C HIS A 448 14.62 17.79 -2.80
N GLU A 449 15.28 17.04 -1.92
CA GLU A 449 16.16 15.94 -2.30
C GLU A 449 15.38 14.62 -2.40
N PRO A 450 15.63 13.78 -3.42
CA PRO A 450 14.91 12.51 -3.67
C PRO A 450 14.83 11.58 -2.46
N TRP A 451 15.98 11.38 -1.79
CA TRP A 451 16.10 10.53 -0.60
C TRP A 451 15.41 11.08 0.66
N ARG A 452 14.64 12.17 0.53
CA ARG A 452 13.76 12.71 1.57
C ARG A 452 12.31 12.75 1.11
N TYR A 453 11.99 13.47 0.04
CA TYR A 453 10.60 13.53 -0.40
C TYR A 453 10.06 12.16 -0.85
N GLY A 454 10.91 11.29 -1.42
CA GLY A 454 10.53 9.94 -1.82
C GLY A 454 10.22 9.00 -0.65
N THR A 455 10.52 9.43 0.58
CA THR A 455 10.28 8.64 1.81
C THR A 455 8.99 8.99 2.52
N ILE A 456 8.24 10.00 2.06
CA ILE A 456 7.02 10.43 2.73
C ILE A 456 5.92 9.35 2.56
N ARG A 457 5.35 8.91 3.68
CA ARG A 457 4.31 7.88 3.77
C ARG A 457 3.20 8.36 4.71
N MET A 458 2.00 7.82 4.49
CA MET A 458 0.82 8.07 5.31
C MET A 458 0.16 6.76 5.74
N GLY A 459 -0.50 6.80 6.89
CA GLY A 459 -1.12 5.67 7.58
C GLY A 459 -1.39 6.06 9.02
N ASP A 460 -2.33 5.37 9.68
CA ASP A 460 -2.73 5.65 11.05
C ASP A 460 -1.70 5.09 12.04
N LEU A 461 -1.01 5.93 12.81
CA LEU A 461 -0.03 5.49 13.82
C LEU A 461 -0.63 5.43 15.23
N ASN A 462 -1.83 5.96 15.45
CA ASN A 462 -2.39 6.12 16.79
C ASN A 462 -3.75 5.42 17.00
N GLY A 463 -4.31 4.82 15.94
CA GLY A 463 -5.57 4.10 15.95
C GLY A 463 -6.78 5.02 16.03
N ASP A 464 -6.65 6.29 15.64
CA ASP A 464 -7.75 7.26 15.66
C ASP A 464 -8.55 7.32 14.35
N GLY A 465 -8.25 6.42 13.41
CA GLY A 465 -8.87 6.31 12.10
C GLY A 465 -8.40 7.39 11.12
N ARG A 466 -7.37 8.18 11.46
CA ARG A 466 -6.86 9.24 10.59
C ARG A 466 -5.47 8.90 10.08
N ALA A 467 -5.22 9.29 8.84
CA ALA A 467 -3.92 9.14 8.23
C ALA A 467 -2.92 10.16 8.81
N ASP A 468 -1.89 9.63 9.47
CA ASP A 468 -0.73 10.39 9.91
C ASP A 468 0.30 10.52 8.78
N VAL A 469 1.39 11.25 9.04
CA VAL A 469 2.47 11.40 8.05
C VAL A 469 3.84 11.17 8.66
N CYS A 470 4.65 10.34 8.01
CA CYS A 470 6.06 10.16 8.30
C CYS A 470 6.92 10.49 7.09
N GLY A 471 8.08 11.08 7.33
CA GLY A 471 9.09 11.34 6.31
C GLY A 471 10.49 11.29 6.89
N ARG A 472 11.49 11.04 6.05
CA ARG A 472 12.87 10.91 6.48
C ARG A 472 13.63 12.24 6.38
N GLY A 473 14.11 12.73 7.53
CA GLY A 473 15.03 13.85 7.63
C GLY A 473 16.51 13.42 7.67
N ALA A 474 17.41 14.38 7.89
CA ALA A 474 18.85 14.12 8.02
C ALA A 474 19.19 13.20 9.21
N ASN A 475 18.40 13.29 10.29
CA ASN A 475 18.66 12.64 11.57
C ASN A 475 17.92 11.30 11.74
N GLY A 476 17.07 10.90 10.80
CA GLY A 476 16.20 9.72 10.92
C GLY A 476 14.80 10.00 10.38
N MET A 477 13.89 9.06 10.62
CA MET A 477 12.45 9.27 10.40
C MET A 477 11.89 10.31 11.37
N THR A 478 11.00 11.15 10.87
CA THR A 478 10.22 12.12 11.64
C THR A 478 8.76 11.97 11.24
N CYS A 479 7.85 11.97 12.22
CA CYS A 479 6.44 11.69 12.01
C CYS A 479 5.60 12.76 12.71
N ALA A 480 4.38 13.00 12.22
CA ALA A 480 3.42 13.89 12.84
C ALA A 480 2.03 13.27 12.77
N LEU A 481 1.34 13.23 13.92
CA LEU A 481 -0.01 12.70 14.03
C LEU A 481 -1.02 13.72 13.48
N SER A 482 -2.05 13.27 12.78
CA SER A 482 -3.18 14.10 12.42
C SER A 482 -4.05 14.36 13.66
N ASN A 483 -4.68 15.53 13.69
CA ASN A 483 -5.75 15.85 14.66
C ASN A 483 -7.06 16.21 13.96
N GLY A 484 -7.16 15.85 12.67
CA GLY A 484 -8.29 16.11 11.77
C GLY A 484 -8.45 17.55 11.29
N SER A 485 -7.71 18.51 11.83
CA SER A 485 -7.68 19.89 11.33
C SER A 485 -6.28 20.40 10.99
N GLY A 486 -5.28 19.52 11.15
CA GLY A 486 -3.86 19.82 11.16
C GLY A 486 -3.05 18.62 11.62
N PHE A 487 -1.75 18.83 11.73
CA PHE A 487 -0.82 17.84 12.26
C PHE A 487 -0.22 18.34 13.58
N GLU A 488 0.03 17.42 14.50
CA GLU A 488 0.66 17.67 15.78
C GLU A 488 2.16 17.97 15.63
N ALA A 489 2.84 18.19 16.77
CA ALA A 489 4.28 18.39 16.78
C ALA A 489 5.02 17.12 16.33
N GLU A 490 6.04 17.29 15.49
CA GLU A 490 6.84 16.17 14.99
C GLU A 490 7.51 15.38 16.13
N PHE A 491 7.46 14.05 16.03
CA PHE A 491 8.15 13.12 16.91
C PHE A 491 9.14 12.24 16.12
N ALA A 492 10.12 11.69 16.84
CA ALA A 492 11.18 10.89 16.23
C ALA A 492 10.73 9.46 15.95
N GLY A 493 10.96 8.99 14.74
CA GLY A 493 10.79 7.60 14.34
C GLY A 493 12.11 6.81 14.31
N PRO A 494 12.17 5.73 13.52
CA PRO A 494 13.38 4.92 13.33
C PRO A 494 14.64 5.73 13.00
N PRO A 495 15.84 5.33 13.50
CA PRO A 495 17.09 6.08 13.40
C PRO A 495 17.77 5.99 12.00
N TRP A 496 16.98 5.92 10.95
CA TRP A 496 17.37 5.78 9.54
C TRP A 496 17.91 7.10 8.95
N SER A 497 19.03 7.55 9.50
CA SER A 497 19.65 8.87 9.25
C SER A 497 20.60 8.91 8.05
N ASP A 498 21.04 10.12 7.65
CA ASP A 498 22.11 10.30 6.65
C ASP A 498 23.39 9.56 7.10
N ALA A 499 23.70 9.62 8.40
CA ALA A 499 24.86 8.95 9.00
C ALA A 499 24.73 7.40 9.00
N ALA A 500 23.50 6.89 9.02
CA ALA A 500 23.21 5.46 8.86
C ALA A 500 23.23 5.00 7.39
N GLY A 501 23.49 5.91 6.44
CA GLY A 501 23.62 5.59 5.01
C GLY A 501 22.31 5.65 4.23
N PHE A 502 21.20 6.10 4.81
CA PHE A 502 19.89 6.19 4.15
C PHE A 502 19.78 7.30 3.09
N THR A 503 20.89 7.88 2.64
CA THR A 503 20.91 8.60 1.34
C THR A 503 21.04 7.64 0.16
N ASP A 504 21.36 6.36 0.42
CA ASP A 504 21.45 5.31 -0.60
C ASP A 504 20.05 4.79 -0.97
N VAL A 505 19.77 4.78 -2.27
CA VAL A 505 18.49 4.31 -2.83
C VAL A 505 18.16 2.87 -2.48
N ALA A 506 19.16 2.02 -2.23
CA ALA A 506 18.91 0.65 -1.78
C ALA A 506 18.32 0.54 -0.36
N TYR A 507 18.19 1.67 0.36
CA TYR A 507 17.57 1.73 1.68
C TYR A 507 16.33 2.63 1.69
N TRP A 508 16.47 3.92 1.37
CA TRP A 508 15.36 4.86 1.55
C TRP A 508 14.15 4.54 0.67
N SER A 509 14.38 3.93 -0.49
CA SER A 509 13.30 3.55 -1.41
C SER A 509 12.45 2.39 -0.89
N THR A 510 12.99 1.60 0.05
CA THR A 510 12.32 0.45 0.66
C THR A 510 11.52 0.80 1.89
N ILE A 511 11.50 2.06 2.32
CA ILE A 511 10.69 2.51 3.45
C ILE A 511 9.22 2.28 3.11
N ARG A 512 8.54 1.53 3.97
CA ARG A 512 7.12 1.22 3.94
C ARG A 512 6.52 1.59 5.28
N MET A 513 5.29 2.08 5.19
CA MET A 513 4.38 2.16 6.31
C MET A 513 3.39 1.02 6.06
N VAL A 514 3.19 0.08 6.97
CA VAL A 514 2.34 -1.12 6.78
C VAL A 514 2.07 -1.74 8.15
N ASP A 515 0.85 -2.19 8.42
CA ASP A 515 0.56 -2.94 9.64
C ASP A 515 1.12 -4.37 9.51
N ILE A 516 2.07 -4.74 10.38
CA ILE A 516 2.73 -6.05 10.37
C ILE A 516 2.28 -6.97 11.50
N ASP A 517 1.41 -6.52 12.40
CA ASP A 517 0.86 -7.37 13.47
C ASP A 517 -0.65 -7.29 13.65
N SER A 518 -1.33 -6.70 12.68
CA SER A 518 -2.78 -6.61 12.58
C SER A 518 -3.39 -5.95 13.82
N ASP A 519 -2.71 -4.94 14.37
CA ASP A 519 -3.20 -4.18 15.52
C ASP A 519 -3.94 -2.90 15.10
N GLY A 520 -4.14 -2.72 13.79
CA GLY A 520 -4.80 -1.55 13.20
C GLY A 520 -3.88 -0.34 13.09
N LEU A 521 -2.64 -0.42 13.60
CA LEU A 521 -1.66 0.65 13.52
C LEU A 521 -0.67 0.39 12.39
N ALA A 522 -0.32 1.44 11.68
CA ALA A 522 0.68 1.38 10.64
C ALA A 522 2.10 1.36 11.23
N ASP A 523 2.91 0.40 10.81
CA ASP A 523 4.29 0.25 11.26
C ASP A 523 5.30 0.72 10.23
N LEU A 524 6.55 0.94 10.63
CA LEU A 524 7.60 1.35 9.71
C LEU A 524 8.58 0.20 9.44
N CYS A 525 8.69 -0.21 8.19
CA CYS A 525 9.65 -1.21 7.73
C CYS A 525 10.59 -0.64 6.66
N ALA A 526 11.87 -1.01 6.73
CA ALA A 526 12.84 -0.68 5.69
C ALA A 526 13.97 -1.70 5.60
N ARG A 527 14.58 -1.80 4.42
CA ARG A 527 15.83 -2.51 4.23
C ARG A 527 17.00 -1.67 4.73
N THR A 528 17.85 -2.32 5.50
CA THR A 528 19.15 -1.82 5.97
C THR A 528 20.28 -2.62 5.35
N SER A 529 21.54 -2.24 5.64
CA SER A 529 22.70 -3.02 5.21
C SER A 529 22.71 -4.47 5.73
N THR A 530 21.99 -4.77 6.81
CA THR A 530 21.95 -6.08 7.47
C THR A 530 20.72 -6.93 7.13
N GLY A 531 19.68 -6.36 6.53
CA GLY A 531 18.41 -7.03 6.25
C GLY A 531 17.22 -6.08 6.40
N ILE A 532 16.00 -6.61 6.41
CA ILE A 532 14.81 -5.82 6.77
C ILE A 532 14.81 -5.53 8.27
N GLU A 533 14.43 -4.31 8.63
CA GLU A 533 14.21 -3.86 9.99
C GLU A 533 12.84 -3.18 10.04
N CYS A 534 11.99 -3.59 10.99
CA CYS A 534 10.66 -3.03 11.21
C CYS A 534 10.53 -2.44 12.61
N TYR A 535 9.63 -1.48 12.77
CA TYR A 535 9.36 -0.78 14.02
C TYR A 535 7.86 -0.62 14.16
N ARG A 536 7.31 -1.24 15.20
CA ARG A 536 5.88 -1.14 15.50
C ARG A 536 5.50 0.21 16.04
N SER A 537 4.38 0.74 15.60
CA SER A 537 3.76 1.84 16.32
C SER A 537 3.31 1.35 17.71
N ILE A 538 3.22 2.26 18.67
CA ILE A 538 2.66 1.94 19.99
C ILE A 538 1.49 2.87 20.36
N GLY A 539 0.87 3.49 19.35
CA GLY A 539 -0.36 4.26 19.48
C GLY A 539 -0.22 5.67 20.06
N ASN A 540 0.97 6.07 20.54
CA ASN A 540 1.16 7.29 21.33
C ASN A 540 2.20 8.27 20.77
N GLY A 541 2.42 8.26 19.46
CA GLY A 541 3.45 9.06 18.81
C GLY A 541 4.85 8.58 19.16
N SER A 542 5.06 7.26 19.21
CA SER A 542 6.37 6.65 19.31
C SER A 542 6.36 5.23 18.75
N PHE A 543 7.55 4.66 18.59
CA PHE A 543 7.74 3.31 18.04
C PHE A 543 8.42 2.39 19.06
N GLY A 544 8.10 1.10 18.99
CA GLY A 544 8.72 0.04 19.77
C GLY A 544 10.20 -0.22 19.40
N PRO A 545 10.81 -1.27 19.98
CA PRO A 545 12.15 -1.70 19.58
C PRO A 545 12.17 -2.24 18.15
N ALA A 546 13.35 -2.23 17.52
CA ALA A 546 13.55 -2.79 16.19
C ALA A 546 13.27 -4.30 16.16
N ILE A 547 12.47 -4.72 15.19
CA ILE A 547 12.18 -6.12 14.86
C ILE A 547 12.99 -6.50 13.64
N ALA A 548 13.78 -7.56 13.76
CA ALA A 548 14.60 -8.06 12.67
C ALA A 548 13.74 -8.86 11.68
N GLY A 549 13.73 -8.43 10.42
CA GLY A 549 13.12 -9.16 9.32
C GLY A 549 14.07 -10.13 8.61
N PRO A 550 13.72 -10.56 7.39
CA PRO A 550 14.56 -11.44 6.59
C PRO A 550 15.98 -10.91 6.36
N GLY A 551 16.96 -11.82 6.34
CA GLY A 551 18.39 -11.55 6.17
C GLY A 551 18.83 -11.14 4.75
N ILE A 552 18.05 -10.31 4.07
CA ILE A 552 18.32 -9.77 2.72
C ILE A 552 19.37 -8.64 2.75
N SER A 553 20.53 -8.95 3.31
CA SER A 553 21.63 -8.02 3.59
C SER A 553 22.45 -7.62 2.35
N ASP A 554 23.23 -6.55 2.48
CA ASP A 554 24.23 -6.15 1.48
C ASP A 554 25.26 -7.26 1.25
N ALA A 555 25.71 -7.92 2.34
CA ALA A 555 26.67 -9.01 2.29
C ALA A 555 26.15 -10.23 1.53
N SER A 556 24.83 -10.40 1.49
CA SER A 556 24.12 -11.44 0.75
C SER A 556 23.79 -11.03 -0.69
N GLY A 557 24.25 -9.86 -1.16
CA GLY A 557 24.07 -9.38 -2.54
C GLY A 557 22.76 -8.64 -2.81
N TRP A 558 21.93 -8.42 -1.79
CA TRP A 558 20.59 -7.81 -1.94
C TRP A 558 20.59 -6.29 -2.11
N LYS A 559 21.78 -5.67 -2.15
CA LYS A 559 21.91 -4.24 -2.44
C LYS A 559 21.57 -3.90 -3.90
N ASP A 560 21.64 -4.89 -4.79
CA ASP A 560 21.39 -4.66 -6.20
C ASP A 560 19.93 -4.27 -6.45
N MET A 561 19.75 -3.36 -7.40
CA MET A 561 18.47 -2.65 -7.58
C MET A 561 17.32 -3.57 -7.99
N ASP A 562 17.63 -4.58 -8.81
CA ASP A 562 16.71 -5.61 -9.28
C ASP A 562 16.27 -6.59 -8.16
N ASN A 563 16.84 -6.45 -6.97
CA ASN A 563 16.39 -7.14 -5.77
C ASN A 563 15.72 -6.15 -4.81
N THR A 564 16.41 -5.08 -4.44
CA THR A 564 15.95 -4.15 -3.39
C THR A 564 14.65 -3.42 -3.75
N SER A 565 14.43 -3.10 -5.03
CA SER A 565 13.23 -2.37 -5.47
C SER A 565 11.98 -3.22 -5.52
N THR A 566 12.13 -4.54 -5.35
CA THR A 566 11.05 -5.54 -5.48
C THR A 566 10.50 -6.00 -4.13
N VAL A 567 10.96 -5.43 -3.02
CA VAL A 567 10.42 -5.74 -1.68
C VAL A 567 8.96 -5.27 -1.62
N ARG A 568 8.05 -6.18 -1.28
CA ARG A 568 6.61 -5.99 -1.12
C ARG A 568 6.14 -6.56 0.21
N PHE A 569 5.08 -5.95 0.73
CA PHE A 569 4.35 -6.43 1.89
C PHE A 569 2.91 -6.74 1.46
N ALA A 570 2.41 -7.92 1.80
CA ALA A 570 1.01 -8.32 1.65
C ALA A 570 0.79 -9.62 2.42
N ASP A 571 -0.42 -9.90 2.89
CA ASP A 571 -0.75 -11.22 3.42
C ASP A 571 -0.87 -12.21 2.24
N ILE A 572 0.04 -13.17 2.11
CA ILE A 572 -0.01 -14.17 1.03
C ILE A 572 -0.55 -15.51 1.51
N ASN A 573 -0.90 -15.64 2.79
CA ASN A 573 -1.29 -16.91 3.40
C ASN A 573 -2.64 -16.89 4.10
N GLY A 574 -3.29 -15.73 4.16
CA GLY A 574 -4.63 -15.53 4.70
C GLY A 574 -4.67 -15.54 6.23
N ASP A 575 -3.56 -15.22 6.90
CA ASP A 575 -3.50 -15.15 8.38
C ASP A 575 -3.70 -13.72 8.92
N GLY A 576 -3.99 -12.77 8.04
CA GLY A 576 -4.18 -11.35 8.35
C GLY A 576 -2.87 -10.57 8.52
N LEU A 577 -1.71 -11.24 8.52
CA LEU A 577 -0.42 -10.61 8.79
C LEU A 577 0.33 -10.31 7.50
N ALA A 578 0.91 -9.12 7.40
CA ALA A 578 1.70 -8.76 6.22
C ALA A 578 2.99 -9.60 6.10
N ASP A 579 3.05 -10.43 5.06
CA ASP A 579 4.22 -11.19 4.64
C ASP A 579 5.15 -10.35 3.76
N ILE A 580 6.39 -10.79 3.58
CA ILE A 580 7.37 -10.09 2.74
C ILE A 580 7.68 -10.92 1.51
N CYS A 581 7.49 -10.38 0.31
CA CYS A 581 8.02 -10.97 -0.92
C CYS A 581 9.07 -10.07 -1.57
N ALA A 582 10.12 -10.66 -2.14
CA ALA A 582 11.11 -9.96 -2.93
C ALA A 582 11.76 -10.87 -3.97
N ARG A 583 12.22 -10.28 -5.06
CA ARG A 583 13.01 -10.97 -6.08
C ARG A 583 14.45 -11.19 -5.60
N ALA A 584 14.88 -12.44 -5.58
CA ALA A 584 16.27 -12.82 -5.56
C ALA A 584 16.78 -13.12 -6.99
N ASN A 585 18.10 -13.21 -7.17
CA ASN A 585 18.70 -13.60 -8.45
C ASN A 585 18.21 -14.98 -8.95
N ALA A 586 17.77 -15.84 -8.02
CA ALA A 586 17.26 -17.19 -8.28
C ALA A 586 15.72 -17.30 -8.23
N GLY A 587 14.98 -16.19 -8.38
CA GLY A 587 13.52 -16.16 -8.38
C GLY A 587 12.92 -15.44 -7.17
N ILE A 588 11.59 -15.38 -7.10
CA ILE A 588 10.86 -14.74 -6.00
C ILE A 588 11.03 -15.56 -4.71
N ARG A 589 11.25 -14.85 -3.60
CA ARG A 589 11.27 -15.40 -2.23
C ARG A 589 10.24 -14.65 -1.42
N CYS A 590 9.42 -15.40 -0.69
CA CYS A 590 8.48 -14.82 0.27
C CYS A 590 8.78 -15.36 1.65
N TRP A 591 8.66 -14.52 2.66
CA TRP A 591 8.85 -14.85 4.05
C TRP A 591 7.55 -14.60 4.79
N LEU A 592 7.03 -15.64 5.46
CA LEU A 592 5.76 -15.61 6.16
C LEU A 592 5.95 -15.02 7.55
N ASN A 593 5.09 -14.08 7.91
CA ASN A 593 5.01 -13.43 9.21
C ASN A 593 4.36 -14.37 10.23
N ASN A 594 4.58 -14.10 11.51
CA ASN A 594 3.90 -14.77 12.62
C ASN A 594 3.56 -13.80 13.75
N GLY A 595 3.46 -12.52 13.43
CA GLY A 595 3.19 -11.43 14.37
C GLY A 595 4.39 -11.05 15.23
N ASN A 596 5.60 -11.58 14.97
CA ASN A 596 6.83 -11.20 15.69
C ASN A 596 8.11 -11.27 14.85
N SER A 597 8.09 -12.07 13.77
CA SER A 597 9.24 -12.34 12.91
C SER A 597 8.77 -12.99 11.61
N TRP A 598 9.70 -13.22 10.67
CA TRP A 598 9.41 -13.95 9.43
C TRP A 598 10.23 -15.26 9.34
N PRO A 599 9.88 -16.31 10.11
CA PRO A 599 10.72 -17.49 10.28
C PRO A 599 10.68 -18.46 9.09
N THR A 600 9.58 -18.46 8.34
CA THR A 600 9.32 -19.41 7.25
C THR A 600 9.56 -18.71 5.92
N GLN A 601 10.34 -19.33 5.03
CA GLN A 601 10.52 -18.84 3.66
C GLN A 601 9.91 -19.83 2.68
N ILE A 602 9.04 -19.34 1.81
CA ILE A 602 8.50 -20.06 0.67
C ILE A 602 9.06 -19.52 -0.66
N ASN A 603 8.92 -20.30 -1.73
CA ASN A 603 9.35 -19.88 -3.06
C ASN A 603 8.16 -19.33 -3.82
N GLY A 604 8.36 -18.18 -4.46
CA GLY A 604 7.43 -17.67 -5.47
C GLY A 604 7.75 -18.21 -6.86
N PRO A 605 7.21 -17.57 -7.92
CA PRO A 605 7.52 -17.91 -9.29
C PRO A 605 9.03 -17.87 -9.61
N ASP A 606 9.45 -18.72 -10.56
CA ASP A 606 10.82 -18.79 -11.09
C ASP A 606 11.16 -17.57 -11.98
N TRP A 607 10.99 -16.36 -11.44
CA TRP A 607 11.29 -15.08 -12.04
C TRP A 607 12.72 -14.63 -11.72
N ASP A 608 13.67 -15.44 -12.19
CA ASP A 608 15.11 -15.27 -12.02
C ASP A 608 15.76 -14.43 -13.16
N GLU A 609 17.08 -14.26 -13.12
CA GLU A 609 17.84 -13.60 -14.21
C GLU A 609 17.68 -14.32 -15.57
N ALA A 610 17.63 -15.65 -15.58
CA ALA A 610 17.53 -16.42 -16.83
C ALA A 610 16.16 -16.23 -17.51
N SER A 611 15.14 -15.90 -16.74
CA SER A 611 13.79 -15.58 -17.20
C SER A 611 13.60 -14.11 -17.62
N GLY A 612 14.64 -13.27 -17.51
CA GLY A 612 14.67 -11.87 -17.91
C GLY A 612 14.19 -10.89 -16.84
N PHE A 613 14.00 -11.34 -15.60
CA PHE A 613 13.57 -10.49 -14.47
C PHE A 613 14.72 -9.70 -13.83
N ASP A 614 15.90 -9.68 -14.45
CA ASP A 614 16.97 -8.71 -14.19
C ASP A 614 16.80 -7.40 -15.00
N ASP A 615 15.79 -7.34 -15.88
CA ASP A 615 15.45 -6.17 -16.66
C ASP A 615 14.57 -5.19 -15.86
N PHE A 616 15.03 -3.94 -15.75
CA PHE A 616 14.32 -2.84 -15.08
C PHE A 616 12.89 -2.64 -15.55
N ARG A 617 12.61 -2.89 -16.84
CA ARG A 617 11.29 -2.75 -17.45
C ARG A 617 10.30 -3.84 -17.02
N ILE A 618 10.80 -4.87 -16.33
CA ILE A 618 10.08 -6.07 -15.94
C ILE A 618 10.02 -6.14 -14.41
N TYR A 619 11.14 -6.13 -13.68
CA TYR A 619 11.11 -6.34 -12.23
C TYR A 619 10.38 -5.24 -11.46
N THR A 620 10.31 -4.02 -11.99
CA THR A 620 9.58 -2.91 -11.36
C THR A 620 8.07 -3.07 -11.42
N SER A 621 7.57 -3.99 -12.26
CA SER A 621 6.14 -4.28 -12.39
C SER A 621 5.65 -5.38 -11.45
N ILE A 622 6.53 -5.97 -10.62
CA ILE A 622 6.14 -6.98 -9.62
C ILE A 622 5.29 -6.30 -8.56
N ASN A 623 4.06 -6.77 -8.39
CA ASN A 623 3.10 -6.29 -7.41
C ASN A 623 2.31 -7.47 -6.82
N LEU A 624 1.71 -7.24 -5.65
CA LEU A 624 0.88 -8.21 -4.93
C LEU A 624 -0.54 -7.70 -4.78
N GLY A 625 -1.54 -8.57 -4.95
CA GLY A 625 -2.97 -8.27 -4.80
C GLY A 625 -3.81 -9.52 -4.96
N ASP A 626 -4.95 -9.60 -4.28
CA ASP A 626 -5.86 -10.74 -4.36
C ASP A 626 -6.68 -10.68 -5.66
N ILE A 627 -6.54 -11.65 -6.54
CA ILE A 627 -7.26 -11.73 -7.83
C ILE A 627 -8.59 -12.46 -7.65
N ASN A 628 -8.69 -13.36 -6.68
CA ASN A 628 -9.78 -14.34 -6.57
C ASN A 628 -10.62 -14.25 -5.30
N ASN A 629 -10.44 -13.18 -4.53
CA ASN A 629 -11.15 -12.90 -3.29
C ASN A 629 -11.08 -14.09 -2.33
N ASP A 630 -9.88 -14.66 -2.17
CA ASP A 630 -9.59 -15.70 -1.17
C ASP A 630 -8.81 -15.15 0.03
N GLN A 631 -8.66 -13.82 0.09
CA GLN A 631 -7.94 -13.05 1.10
C GLN A 631 -6.43 -13.34 1.11
N MET A 632 -5.91 -14.02 0.08
CA MET A 632 -4.48 -14.25 -0.11
C MET A 632 -3.99 -13.39 -1.26
N ALA A 633 -2.95 -12.61 -1.02
CA ALA A 633 -2.36 -11.78 -2.06
C ALA A 633 -1.62 -12.64 -3.09
N ASP A 634 -2.02 -12.49 -4.34
CA ASP A 634 -1.39 -13.10 -5.50
C ASP A 634 -0.26 -12.24 -6.04
N ILE A 635 0.57 -12.81 -6.91
CA ILE A 635 1.70 -12.07 -7.50
C ILE A 635 1.54 -11.89 -8.99
N CYS A 636 1.61 -10.64 -9.44
CA CYS A 636 1.58 -10.28 -10.86
C CYS A 636 2.85 -9.52 -11.26
N ALA A 637 3.30 -9.77 -12.49
CA ALA A 637 4.31 -8.94 -13.14
C ALA A 637 4.15 -8.95 -14.65
N ARG A 638 4.59 -7.86 -15.29
CA ARG A 638 4.68 -7.73 -16.73
C ARG A 638 5.98 -8.35 -17.24
N LYS A 639 5.87 -9.20 -18.27
CA LYS A 639 6.99 -9.66 -19.11
C LYS A 639 6.97 -8.99 -20.48
N SER A 640 7.98 -9.28 -21.30
CA SER A 640 8.11 -8.72 -22.66
C SER A 640 6.93 -9.08 -23.59
N ASP A 641 6.23 -10.19 -23.32
CA ASP A 641 5.10 -10.72 -24.09
C ASP A 641 3.73 -10.56 -23.40
N GLY A 642 3.71 -10.14 -22.13
CA GLY A 642 2.50 -9.74 -21.41
C GLY A 642 2.56 -9.97 -19.91
N VAL A 643 1.46 -9.68 -19.23
CA VAL A 643 1.33 -9.85 -17.77
C VAL A 643 1.15 -11.32 -17.43
N GLN A 644 1.91 -11.78 -16.45
CA GLN A 644 1.76 -13.09 -15.83
C GLN A 644 1.44 -12.89 -14.36
N CYS A 645 0.43 -13.60 -13.89
CA CYS A 645 0.05 -13.64 -12.49
C CYS A 645 0.11 -15.07 -11.99
N PHE A 646 0.30 -15.24 -10.70
CA PHE A 646 0.24 -16.55 -10.04
C PHE A 646 -0.57 -16.42 -8.76
N LEU A 647 -1.56 -17.30 -8.62
CA LEU A 647 -2.42 -17.33 -7.43
C LEU A 647 -1.70 -17.99 -6.26
N SER A 648 -1.85 -17.41 -5.07
CA SER A 648 -1.36 -18.00 -3.83
C SER A 648 -2.22 -19.20 -3.40
N ASP A 649 -1.62 -20.11 -2.64
CA ASP A 649 -2.34 -21.15 -1.88
C ASP A 649 -1.90 -21.17 -0.40
N GLY A 650 -1.28 -20.07 0.04
CA GLY A 650 -0.64 -19.88 1.35
C GLY A 650 0.68 -20.63 1.54
N ASN A 651 1.04 -21.56 0.66
CA ASN A 651 2.30 -22.33 0.73
C ASN A 651 3.21 -22.09 -0.48
N GLY A 652 2.69 -21.44 -1.52
CA GLY A 652 3.39 -21.07 -2.73
C GLY A 652 2.43 -20.49 -3.76
N PHE A 653 2.86 -20.52 -5.03
CA PHE A 653 2.14 -19.89 -6.14
C PHE A 653 1.94 -20.89 -7.29
N PRO A 654 1.16 -21.96 -7.11
CA PRO A 654 1.10 -23.08 -8.06
C PRO A 654 0.32 -22.78 -9.34
N THR A 655 -0.63 -21.85 -9.29
CA THR A 655 -1.60 -21.62 -10.36
C THR A 655 -1.25 -20.38 -11.14
N GLN A 656 -0.73 -20.55 -12.36
CA GLN A 656 -0.47 -19.42 -13.24
C GLN A 656 -1.76 -18.94 -13.94
N VAL A 657 -2.00 -17.63 -13.89
CA VAL A 657 -3.07 -16.94 -14.61
C VAL A 657 -2.46 -16.01 -15.66
N THR A 658 -3.09 -15.93 -16.84
CA THR A 658 -2.67 -14.99 -17.90
C THR A 658 -3.34 -13.64 -17.67
N GLY A 659 -2.52 -12.60 -17.55
CA GLY A 659 -2.97 -11.22 -17.45
C GLY A 659 -3.08 -10.50 -18.80
N PRO A 660 -3.31 -9.19 -18.78
CA PRO A 660 -3.39 -8.37 -19.99
C PRO A 660 -2.11 -8.41 -20.84
N VAL A 661 -2.25 -8.30 -22.16
CA VAL A 661 -1.14 -8.57 -23.10
C VAL A 661 0.04 -7.60 -22.97
N LEU A 662 -0.15 -6.35 -22.53
CA LEU A 662 0.85 -5.28 -22.28
C LEU A 662 2.29 -5.49 -22.82
N ALA A 663 2.45 -5.86 -24.09
CA ALA A 663 3.69 -6.43 -24.60
C ALA A 663 4.66 -5.37 -25.13
N ASP A 664 5.96 -5.67 -25.11
CA ASP A 664 7.02 -4.84 -25.70
C ASP A 664 6.72 -4.57 -27.18
N SER A 665 6.23 -5.59 -27.89
CA SER A 665 5.82 -5.51 -29.31
C SER A 665 4.69 -4.52 -29.58
N SER A 666 3.94 -4.16 -28.54
CA SER A 666 2.84 -3.20 -28.55
C SER A 666 3.22 -1.85 -27.92
N GLY A 667 4.52 -1.63 -27.66
CA GLY A 667 5.06 -0.36 -27.17
C GLY A 667 5.18 -0.25 -25.64
N TRP A 668 4.75 -1.25 -24.88
CA TRP A 668 4.76 -1.24 -23.41
C TRP A 668 6.16 -1.38 -22.78
N ALA A 669 7.20 -1.48 -23.61
CA ALA A 669 8.60 -1.34 -23.18
C ALA A 669 8.96 0.11 -22.80
N ALA A 670 8.10 1.09 -23.14
CA ALA A 670 8.37 2.49 -22.86
C ALA A 670 8.11 2.82 -21.38
N TYR A 671 9.05 3.58 -20.79
CA TYR A 671 9.04 3.94 -19.36
C TYR A 671 7.71 4.51 -18.91
N GLN A 672 7.17 5.49 -19.65
CA GLN A 672 5.92 6.17 -19.35
C GLN A 672 4.65 5.28 -19.36
N TYR A 673 4.78 4.00 -19.72
CA TYR A 673 3.69 3.04 -19.69
C TYR A 673 3.89 2.00 -18.59
N PHE A 674 5.02 1.28 -18.58
CA PHE A 674 5.22 0.24 -17.55
C PHE A 674 5.41 0.83 -16.14
N SER A 675 5.86 2.08 -16.00
CA SER A 675 5.98 2.75 -14.70
C SER A 675 4.63 3.01 -14.03
N THR A 676 3.55 2.97 -14.81
CA THR A 676 2.18 3.29 -14.37
C THR A 676 1.35 2.06 -14.04
N ILE A 677 1.97 0.88 -14.07
CA ILE A 677 1.30 -0.36 -13.65
C ILE A 677 0.90 -0.20 -12.19
N ARG A 678 -0.36 -0.47 -11.90
CA ARG A 678 -0.96 -0.51 -10.57
C ARG A 678 -1.71 -1.82 -10.47
N PHE A 679 -1.40 -2.55 -9.41
CA PHE A 679 -2.05 -3.78 -9.04
C PHE A 679 -1.83 -3.97 -7.56
N GLY A 680 -2.90 -4.17 -6.83
CA GLY A 680 -2.86 -4.66 -5.48
C GLY A 680 -4.17 -4.49 -4.73
N GLY A 681 -4.29 -5.25 -3.66
CA GLY A 681 -5.54 -5.40 -2.93
C GLY A 681 -5.49 -4.78 -1.55
N GLN A 682 -6.64 -4.78 -0.90
CA GLN A 682 -6.72 -4.55 0.53
C GLN A 682 -5.95 -5.67 1.23
N VAL A 683 -4.96 -5.30 2.05
CA VAL A 683 -4.78 -6.06 3.29
C VAL A 683 -6.08 -5.87 4.04
N ASN A 684 -6.78 -6.94 4.34
CA ASN A 684 -7.92 -6.91 5.26
C ASN A 684 -7.51 -5.99 6.42
N GLN A 685 -8.21 -4.86 6.56
CA GLN A 685 -8.58 -4.53 7.91
C GLN A 685 -9.37 -5.73 8.39
N SER A 686 -9.06 -6.21 9.60
CA SER A 686 -10.11 -6.77 10.45
C SER A 686 -11.38 -5.96 10.15
N ILE A 687 -12.33 -6.65 9.54
CA ILE A 687 -13.58 -6.08 9.08
C ILE A 687 -14.15 -5.42 10.33
N CYS A 688 -14.08 -4.10 10.35
CA CYS A 688 -14.95 -3.33 11.20
C CYS A 688 -15.93 -2.75 10.20
N GLU A 689 -16.84 -3.62 9.73
CA GLU A 689 -17.82 -3.26 8.74
C GLU A 689 -18.74 -2.27 9.42
N VAL A 690 -18.79 -1.05 8.88
CA VAL A 690 -19.87 -0.13 9.20
C VAL A 690 -21.13 -0.59 8.46
N VAL A 691 -21.60 -1.81 8.73
CA VAL A 691 -22.83 -2.36 8.18
C VAL A 691 -23.58 -3.06 9.29
N ALA A 692 -24.60 -2.38 9.81
CA ALA A 692 -25.50 -2.87 10.86
C ALA A 692 -26.32 -4.13 10.49
N ASP A 693 -25.95 -4.84 9.42
CA ASP A 693 -26.69 -5.97 8.86
C ASP A 693 -25.92 -7.32 8.89
N ASP A 694 -24.62 -7.39 9.24
CA ASP A 694 -23.87 -8.68 9.36
C ASP A 694 -23.64 -9.18 10.81
N ASP A 695 -23.93 -8.38 11.85
CA ASP A 695 -23.86 -8.79 13.26
C ASP A 695 -25.05 -9.70 13.67
N SER A 696 -25.28 -10.76 12.89
CA SER A 696 -26.34 -11.74 13.12
C SER A 696 -25.82 -13.15 13.30
N THR A 697 -24.52 -13.39 13.08
CA THR A 697 -23.88 -14.72 13.16
C THR A 697 -22.78 -14.75 14.20
N CYS A 698 -22.84 -15.65 15.19
CA CYS A 698 -21.74 -15.83 16.15
C CYS A 698 -20.56 -16.55 15.47
N ASP A 699 -19.67 -15.82 14.79
CA ASP A 699 -18.50 -16.40 14.12
C ASP A 699 -17.19 -16.17 14.90
N GLY A 700 -17.23 -15.35 15.95
CA GLY A 700 -16.11 -15.07 16.85
C GLY A 700 -15.20 -13.95 16.38
N LEU A 701 -15.70 -13.06 15.50
CA LEU A 701 -15.03 -11.86 15.04
C LEU A 701 -15.57 -10.60 15.76
N ASP A 702 -14.79 -9.53 15.78
CA ASP A 702 -15.14 -8.21 16.33
C ASP A 702 -15.36 -7.30 15.13
N ASP A 703 -16.59 -7.35 14.60
CA ASP A 703 -16.96 -6.81 13.30
C ASP A 703 -17.23 -5.29 13.32
N ASP A 704 -17.12 -4.63 14.47
CA ASP A 704 -17.28 -3.18 14.62
C ASP A 704 -16.09 -2.46 15.30
N CYS A 705 -15.06 -3.22 15.72
CA CYS A 705 -13.81 -2.77 16.35
C CYS A 705 -13.99 -2.10 17.72
N ASP A 706 -15.09 -2.31 18.43
CA ASP A 706 -15.27 -1.72 19.77
C ASP A 706 -14.50 -2.49 20.88
N GLY A 707 -13.92 -3.64 20.54
CA GLY A 707 -13.17 -4.52 21.45
C GLY A 707 -14.04 -5.57 22.14
N ILE A 708 -15.29 -5.72 21.71
CA ILE A 708 -16.26 -6.75 22.09
C ILE A 708 -16.52 -7.63 20.84
N ILE A 709 -16.79 -8.92 21.02
CA ILE A 709 -17.05 -9.86 19.92
C ILE A 709 -18.56 -10.05 19.79
N ASP A 710 -19.11 -9.94 18.58
CA ASP A 710 -20.52 -10.19 18.21
C ASP A 710 -21.56 -9.51 19.15
N GLU A 711 -21.45 -8.19 19.36
CA GLU A 711 -22.14 -7.42 20.43
C GLU A 711 -23.65 -7.20 20.23
N ASP A 712 -24.13 -7.16 18.98
CA ASP A 712 -25.55 -7.01 18.59
C ASP A 712 -26.14 -8.27 17.95
N ALA A 713 -25.49 -9.45 18.03
CA ALA A 713 -25.98 -10.76 17.58
C ALA A 713 -27.34 -11.14 18.21
N ALA A 714 -28.41 -10.53 17.70
CA ALA A 714 -29.76 -10.63 18.21
C ALA A 714 -30.48 -11.78 17.50
N GLY A 715 -30.16 -13.00 17.94
CA GLY A 715 -31.11 -14.12 17.87
C GLY A 715 -30.97 -15.11 16.71
N ASP A 716 -29.78 -15.32 16.14
CA ASP A 716 -29.54 -16.40 15.16
C ASP A 716 -28.36 -17.31 15.53
N CYS A 717 -28.09 -17.48 16.84
CA CYS A 717 -27.48 -18.73 17.30
C CYS A 717 -28.60 -19.77 17.45
N ASP A 718 -28.70 -20.66 16.47
CA ASP A 718 -29.58 -21.82 16.50
C ASP A 718 -28.76 -23.06 16.10
N ASP A 719 -28.41 -23.90 17.08
CA ASP A 719 -27.74 -25.19 16.86
C ASP A 719 -28.71 -26.27 16.33
N GLY A 720 -29.99 -25.91 16.15
CA GLY A 720 -31.07 -26.76 15.70
C GLY A 720 -31.70 -27.60 16.80
N ASP A 721 -31.38 -27.34 18.08
CA ASP A 721 -31.94 -28.01 19.25
C ASP A 721 -32.74 -27.07 20.17
N ALA A 722 -33.97 -26.76 19.73
CA ALA A 722 -34.95 -25.96 20.46
C ALA A 722 -35.29 -26.47 21.89
N CYS A 723 -34.79 -27.63 22.30
CA CYS A 723 -34.96 -28.18 23.65
C CYS A 723 -33.86 -27.80 24.64
N ASN A 724 -32.80 -27.15 24.19
CA ASN A 724 -31.73 -26.70 25.06
C ASN A 724 -31.88 -25.22 25.48
N GLY A 725 -32.88 -24.51 24.97
CA GLY A 725 -33.23 -23.14 25.39
C GLY A 725 -32.91 -22.09 24.34
N LEU A 726 -33.18 -20.81 24.64
CA LEU A 726 -32.73 -19.70 23.80
C LEU A 726 -31.21 -19.56 23.95
N GLU A 727 -30.49 -19.81 22.86
CA GLU A 727 -29.03 -19.83 22.83
C GLU A 727 -28.43 -18.42 22.94
N THR A 728 -27.19 -18.34 23.39
CA THR A 728 -26.44 -17.08 23.54
C THR A 728 -24.99 -17.24 23.04
N CYS A 729 -24.38 -16.19 22.50
CA CYS A 729 -22.98 -16.24 22.07
C CYS A 729 -22.03 -16.35 23.29
N SER A 730 -20.96 -17.13 23.13
CA SER A 730 -19.90 -17.30 24.14
C SER A 730 -18.99 -16.07 24.20
N THR A 731 -18.83 -15.47 25.40
CA THR A 731 -17.87 -14.37 25.67
C THR A 731 -16.38 -14.70 25.46
N GLN A 732 -16.04 -15.88 24.92
CA GLN A 732 -14.67 -16.32 24.63
C GLN A 732 -14.43 -16.68 23.15
N GLY A 733 -15.33 -16.30 22.23
CA GLY A 733 -15.13 -16.44 20.78
C GLY A 733 -15.15 -17.88 20.25
N LEU A 734 -15.95 -18.77 20.86
CA LEU A 734 -16.07 -20.17 20.44
C LEU A 734 -17.52 -20.66 20.55
N GLY A 735 -18.38 -20.25 19.62
CA GLY A 735 -19.68 -20.89 19.29
C GLY A 735 -20.88 -20.61 20.22
N CYS A 736 -22.03 -21.15 19.82
CA CYS A 736 -23.34 -21.03 20.49
C CYS A 736 -23.36 -21.74 21.84
N VAL A 737 -23.88 -21.06 22.88
CA VAL A 737 -24.08 -21.62 24.22
C VAL A 737 -25.56 -21.87 24.44
N ALA A 738 -25.93 -23.14 24.63
CA ALA A 738 -27.28 -23.56 24.97
C ALA A 738 -27.84 -22.79 26.18
N GLY A 739 -29.09 -22.35 26.06
CA GLY A 739 -29.79 -21.57 27.06
C GLY A 739 -30.35 -22.39 28.23
N THR A 740 -31.42 -21.86 28.83
CA THR A 740 -32.23 -22.65 29.77
C THR A 740 -33.26 -23.44 28.96
N PRO A 741 -33.28 -24.78 29.07
CA PRO A 741 -34.26 -25.62 28.39
C PRO A 741 -35.69 -25.10 28.61
N PRO A 742 -36.55 -25.07 27.58
CA PRO A 742 -37.93 -24.68 27.76
C PRO A 742 -38.62 -25.67 28.71
N ASP A 743 -39.32 -25.14 29.70
CA ASP A 743 -40.15 -25.93 30.60
C ASP A 743 -41.41 -26.36 29.86
N CYS A 744 -41.37 -27.55 29.27
CA CYS A 744 -42.48 -28.14 28.53
C CYS A 744 -43.48 -28.87 29.42
N GLU A 745 -43.41 -28.67 30.75
CA GLU A 745 -44.13 -29.49 31.73
C GLU A 745 -43.90 -30.99 31.40
N ASP A 746 -44.93 -31.82 31.50
CA ASP A 746 -44.86 -33.25 31.14
C ASP A 746 -45.10 -33.52 29.64
N ARG A 747 -45.25 -32.48 28.81
CA ARG A 747 -45.58 -32.64 27.38
C ARG A 747 -44.38 -33.04 26.53
N GLY A 748 -43.16 -32.87 27.05
CA GLY A 748 -41.91 -33.18 26.35
C GLY A 748 -41.56 -32.20 25.23
N CYS A 749 -40.31 -32.30 24.76
CA CYS A 749 -39.71 -31.37 23.80
C CYS A 749 -39.10 -32.11 22.60
N LEU A 750 -39.17 -31.50 21.40
CA LEU A 750 -38.54 -31.97 20.17
C LEU A 750 -37.57 -30.92 19.60
N SER A 751 -36.32 -31.33 19.37
CA SER A 751 -35.20 -30.46 18.93
C SER A 751 -35.54 -29.52 17.76
N PRO A 752 -36.30 -29.91 16.72
CA PRO A 752 -36.59 -28.99 15.62
C PRO A 752 -37.78 -28.03 15.86
N SER A 753 -38.56 -28.22 16.92
CA SER A 753 -39.91 -27.63 17.03
C SER A 753 -40.32 -27.16 18.43
N GLY A 754 -39.49 -27.38 19.45
CA GLY A 754 -39.75 -26.97 20.83
C GLY A 754 -40.77 -27.86 21.56
N CYS A 755 -41.46 -27.28 22.56
CA CYS A 755 -42.44 -28.01 23.37
C CYS A 755 -43.61 -28.55 22.53
N CYS A 756 -44.10 -29.74 22.90
CA CYS A 756 -45.28 -30.29 22.26
C CYS A 756 -46.51 -29.36 22.40
N PRO A 757 -47.32 -29.18 21.33
CA PRO A 757 -48.49 -28.31 21.36
C PRO A 757 -49.52 -28.72 22.43
N GLY A 758 -50.33 -27.77 22.89
CA GLY A 758 -51.39 -28.05 23.87
C GLY A 758 -52.36 -29.15 23.40
N GLY A 759 -52.70 -30.08 24.31
CA GLY A 759 -53.50 -31.28 24.03
C GLY A 759 -52.72 -32.42 23.38
N THR A 760 -51.39 -32.40 23.49
CA THR A 760 -50.50 -33.48 23.04
C THR A 760 -49.42 -33.77 24.09
N HIS A 761 -48.90 -35.00 24.13
CA HIS A 761 -47.72 -35.39 24.90
C HIS A 761 -46.68 -36.07 24.01
N LEU A 762 -45.41 -36.04 24.42
CA LEU A 762 -44.30 -36.67 23.71
C LEU A 762 -44.29 -38.18 23.95
N GLU A 763 -44.47 -38.96 22.89
CA GLU A 763 -44.25 -40.40 22.92
C GLU A 763 -43.23 -40.77 21.82
N GLY A 764 -41.99 -41.06 22.21
CA GLY A 764 -40.90 -41.26 21.27
C GLY A 764 -40.37 -39.94 20.72
N ASN A 765 -40.50 -39.71 19.40
CA ASN A 765 -39.98 -38.53 18.70
C ASN A 765 -41.10 -37.75 17.97
N GLU A 766 -42.35 -37.93 18.39
CA GLU A 766 -43.55 -37.30 17.85
C GLU A 766 -44.49 -36.86 19.00
N CYS A 767 -45.14 -35.71 18.84
CA CYS A 767 -46.18 -35.26 19.76
C CYS A 767 -47.52 -35.93 19.40
N ILE A 768 -48.09 -36.68 20.34
CA ILE A 768 -49.31 -37.45 20.15
C ILE A 768 -50.47 -36.75 20.86
N ALA A 769 -51.58 -36.57 20.15
CA ALA A 769 -52.78 -35.94 20.70
C ALA A 769 -53.42 -36.77 21.81
N ASP A 770 -53.78 -36.10 22.90
CA ASP A 770 -54.49 -36.71 24.02
C ASP A 770 -55.94 -36.99 23.63
N PRO A 771 -56.39 -38.26 23.62
CA PRO A 771 -57.69 -38.61 23.11
C PRO A 771 -58.84 -38.16 24.05
N CYS A 772 -59.73 -37.29 23.57
CA CYS A 772 -61.00 -36.98 24.24
C CYS A 772 -62.13 -37.95 23.85
N ASP A 773 -62.94 -38.36 24.84
CA ASP A 773 -64.23 -39.01 24.62
C ASP A 773 -65.37 -37.97 24.55
N ILE A 774 -65.70 -37.55 23.33
CA ILE A 774 -66.73 -36.54 23.04
C ILE A 774 -68.14 -36.97 23.48
N GLU A 775 -68.43 -38.26 23.65
CA GLU A 775 -69.77 -38.72 24.03
C GLU A 775 -70.04 -38.60 25.54
N ASN A 776 -68.99 -38.56 26.37
CA ASN A 776 -69.09 -38.47 27.82
C ASN A 776 -68.62 -37.13 28.41
N ASP A 777 -68.05 -36.23 27.58
CA ASP A 777 -67.50 -34.93 27.98
C ASP A 777 -66.46 -35.08 29.11
N THR A 778 -65.73 -36.20 29.09
CA THR A 778 -64.66 -36.51 30.05
C THR A 778 -63.35 -36.57 29.31
N CYS A 779 -62.49 -35.60 29.61
CA CYS A 779 -61.06 -35.69 29.35
C CYS A 779 -60.32 -35.38 30.65
N SER A 780 -59.17 -36.02 30.83
CA SER A 780 -58.30 -35.91 32.01
C SER A 780 -56.87 -36.03 31.49
N ASP A 781 -56.11 -34.94 31.55
CA ASP A 781 -54.66 -34.93 31.41
C ASP A 781 -53.95 -35.36 32.72
N ASP A 782 -54.74 -35.82 33.70
CA ASP A 782 -54.33 -36.19 35.06
C ASP A 782 -53.71 -35.04 35.87
N ASN A 783 -53.91 -33.78 35.44
CA ASN A 783 -53.49 -32.57 36.14
C ASN A 783 -54.67 -31.78 36.72
N ALA A 784 -55.07 -32.13 37.94
CA ALA A 784 -56.14 -31.46 38.67
C ALA A 784 -55.90 -29.95 38.93
N CYS A 785 -54.68 -29.41 38.71
CA CYS A 785 -54.35 -28.02 39.00
C CYS A 785 -54.72 -27.03 37.91
N ASN A 786 -54.88 -27.48 36.67
CA ASN A 786 -55.29 -26.62 35.57
C ASN A 786 -56.83 -26.49 35.46
N GLY A 787 -57.58 -27.09 36.40
CA GLY A 787 -59.02 -26.95 36.53
C GLY A 787 -59.81 -28.08 35.87
N LEU A 788 -61.14 -27.99 35.92
CA LEU A 788 -62.00 -29.00 35.30
C LEU A 788 -61.92 -28.85 33.77
N GLU A 789 -61.38 -29.88 33.11
CA GLU A 789 -61.16 -29.88 31.68
C GLU A 789 -62.46 -30.09 30.89
N VAL A 790 -62.51 -29.48 29.71
CA VAL A 790 -63.65 -29.58 28.78
C VAL A 790 -63.14 -29.97 27.40
N CYS A 791 -63.89 -30.84 26.72
CA CYS A 791 -63.57 -31.20 25.36
C CYS A 791 -63.87 -30.04 24.41
N GLY A 792 -62.86 -29.58 23.68
CA GLY A 792 -63.00 -28.59 22.62
C GLY A 792 -63.73 -29.14 21.39
N GLU A 793 -64.19 -28.26 20.51
CA GLU A 793 -64.99 -28.60 19.31
C GLU A 793 -64.29 -29.55 18.32
N GLU A 794 -62.97 -29.75 18.45
CA GLU A 794 -62.15 -30.64 17.60
C GLU A 794 -61.71 -31.94 18.29
N GLY A 795 -62.24 -32.26 19.48
CA GLY A 795 -61.87 -33.48 20.21
C GLY A 795 -60.50 -33.40 20.89
N VAL A 796 -60.04 -32.18 21.18
CA VAL A 796 -58.82 -31.88 21.97
C VAL A 796 -59.26 -31.51 23.38
N CYS A 797 -58.61 -32.06 24.40
CA CYS A 797 -58.88 -31.70 25.78
C CYS A 797 -58.35 -30.30 26.08
N ILE A 798 -59.21 -29.40 26.58
CA ILE A 798 -58.83 -28.03 26.90
C ILE A 798 -58.86 -27.88 28.42
N PRO A 799 -57.73 -27.53 29.06
CA PRO A 799 -57.67 -27.23 30.48
C PRO A 799 -58.67 -26.14 30.90
N GLY A 800 -59.15 -26.26 32.14
CA GLY A 800 -60.08 -25.32 32.74
C GLY A 800 -59.43 -24.02 33.22
N THR A 801 -60.08 -23.35 34.18
CA THR A 801 -59.43 -22.24 34.90
C THR A 801 -58.51 -22.83 35.97
N PRO A 802 -57.21 -22.44 36.02
CA PRO A 802 -56.29 -22.95 37.02
C PRO A 802 -56.81 -22.79 38.45
N LEU A 803 -56.60 -23.80 39.29
CA LEU A 803 -56.94 -23.77 40.70
C LEU A 803 -55.97 -22.83 41.45
N ASP A 804 -56.47 -21.65 41.85
CA ASP A 804 -55.74 -20.73 42.73
C ASP A 804 -55.77 -21.25 44.17
N CYS A 805 -54.76 -22.04 44.51
CA CYS A 805 -54.62 -22.65 45.84
C CYS A 805 -53.89 -21.74 46.83
N GLY A 806 -53.41 -20.54 46.43
CA GLY A 806 -52.57 -19.67 47.25
C GLY A 806 -51.26 -20.35 47.73
N ALA A 807 -50.74 -19.90 48.88
CA ALA A 807 -49.49 -20.41 49.48
C ALA A 807 -49.44 -21.95 49.72
N PRO A 808 -50.55 -22.67 49.96
CA PRO A 808 -50.54 -24.12 50.02
C PRO A 808 -50.02 -24.83 48.75
N GLY A 809 -50.11 -24.19 47.58
CA GLY A 809 -49.75 -24.81 46.31
C GLY A 809 -50.76 -25.88 45.83
N CYS A 810 -50.61 -26.30 44.59
CA CYS A 810 -51.43 -27.31 43.95
C CYS A 810 -50.57 -28.46 43.45
N ILE A 811 -51.04 -29.71 43.58
CA ILE A 811 -50.35 -30.90 43.08
C ILE A 811 -51.18 -31.53 41.96
N PRO A 812 -50.61 -31.79 40.76
CA PRO A 812 -51.35 -32.32 39.60
C PRO A 812 -52.24 -33.52 39.93
N ASN A 813 -51.76 -34.47 40.73
CA ASN A 813 -52.52 -35.68 41.07
C ASN A 813 -53.62 -35.49 42.14
N TYR A 814 -53.60 -34.40 42.92
CA TYR A 814 -54.43 -34.28 44.15
C TYR A 814 -55.20 -32.95 44.28
N GLY A 815 -54.88 -31.93 43.49
CA GLY A 815 -55.44 -30.59 43.59
C GLY A 815 -54.80 -29.76 44.72
N CYS A 816 -55.54 -28.79 45.28
CA CYS A 816 -55.01 -27.90 46.32
C CYS A 816 -54.59 -28.64 47.58
N CYS A 817 -53.41 -28.32 48.11
CA CYS A 817 -52.96 -28.89 49.37
C CYS A 817 -53.88 -28.48 50.54
N PRO A 818 -54.17 -29.40 51.47
CA PRO A 818 -55.02 -29.12 52.62
C PRO A 818 -54.39 -28.08 53.55
N ALA A 819 -55.25 -27.29 54.21
CA ALA A 819 -54.82 -26.23 55.12
C ALA A 819 -53.84 -26.76 56.20
N GLY A 820 -52.66 -26.12 56.30
CA GLY A 820 -51.55 -26.55 57.17
C GLY A 820 -50.47 -27.38 56.47
N SER A 821 -50.54 -27.54 55.15
CA SER A 821 -49.50 -28.13 54.31
C SER A 821 -49.12 -27.21 53.15
N VAL A 822 -47.90 -27.36 52.64
CA VAL A 822 -47.39 -26.72 51.43
C VAL A 822 -46.98 -27.79 50.43
N SER A 823 -47.13 -27.53 49.13
CA SER A 823 -46.60 -28.39 48.08
C SER A 823 -45.08 -28.30 48.03
N ASP A 824 -44.39 -29.45 47.96
CA ASP A 824 -42.94 -29.51 47.69
C ASP A 824 -42.60 -29.82 46.22
N GLY A 825 -43.61 -29.81 45.35
CA GLY A 825 -43.54 -30.24 43.95
C GLY A 825 -44.20 -31.59 43.70
N ASP A 826 -44.09 -32.56 44.63
CA ASP A 826 -44.56 -33.94 44.42
C ASP A 826 -45.58 -34.42 45.50
N ASP A 827 -45.55 -33.88 46.72
CA ASP A 827 -46.48 -34.21 47.82
C ASP A 827 -46.88 -32.98 48.67
N CYS A 828 -47.98 -33.09 49.44
CA CYS A 828 -48.41 -32.05 50.37
C CYS A 828 -47.77 -32.29 51.74
N ILE A 829 -46.75 -31.51 52.08
CA ILE A 829 -46.00 -31.64 53.33
C ILE A 829 -46.58 -30.74 54.43
N ALA A 830 -46.83 -31.30 55.61
CA ALA A 830 -47.31 -30.54 56.76
C ALA A 830 -46.24 -29.58 57.28
N VAL A 831 -46.57 -28.30 57.42
CA VAL A 831 -45.67 -27.28 58.00
C VAL A 831 -45.69 -27.44 59.52
N ALA A 832 -44.66 -28.07 60.08
CA ALA A 832 -44.61 -28.40 61.50
C ALA A 832 -44.10 -27.22 62.36
N CYS A 833 -44.89 -26.80 63.36
CA CYS A 833 -44.41 -25.97 64.46
C CYS A 833 -43.50 -26.79 65.41
N ASP A 834 -42.31 -26.26 65.75
CA ASP A 834 -41.48 -26.76 66.85
C ASP A 834 -41.96 -26.14 68.18
N PRO A 835 -42.59 -26.91 69.10
CA PRO A 835 -43.13 -26.38 70.35
C PRO A 835 -42.05 -25.99 71.39
N GLU A 836 -40.78 -26.38 71.20
CA GLU A 836 -39.72 -26.14 72.20
C GLU A 836 -39.00 -24.79 72.01
N ASN A 837 -39.10 -24.15 70.83
CA ASN A 837 -38.35 -22.94 70.49
C ASN A 837 -39.20 -21.74 70.05
N ASP A 838 -40.53 -21.85 70.07
CA ASP A 838 -41.51 -20.76 69.79
C ASP A 838 -41.21 -19.96 68.49
N THR A 839 -40.60 -20.63 67.52
CA THR A 839 -40.19 -20.05 66.24
C THR A 839 -40.68 -20.95 65.11
N CYS A 840 -41.32 -20.33 64.13
CA CYS A 840 -41.70 -20.93 62.86
C CYS A 840 -41.32 -19.93 61.76
N ASP A 841 -40.96 -20.44 60.59
CA ASP A 841 -40.48 -19.66 59.44
C ASP A 841 -41.04 -20.27 58.14
N ASP A 842 -42.05 -19.63 57.56
CA ASP A 842 -42.61 -19.95 56.25
C ASP A 842 -41.76 -19.42 55.07
N HIS A 843 -40.59 -18.85 55.38
CA HIS A 843 -39.63 -18.23 54.46
C HIS A 843 -40.17 -17.01 53.71
N ASN A 844 -41.25 -16.39 54.19
CA ASN A 844 -41.80 -15.15 53.64
C ASN A 844 -41.65 -13.97 54.61
N ALA A 845 -40.49 -13.31 54.55
CA ALA A 845 -40.16 -12.16 55.39
C ALA A 845 -41.11 -10.95 55.25
N CYS A 846 -41.98 -10.92 54.23
CA CYS A 846 -42.93 -9.83 53.99
C CYS A 846 -44.26 -9.97 54.73
N ASN A 847 -44.57 -11.13 55.32
CA ASN A 847 -45.78 -11.30 56.13
C ASN A 847 -45.55 -10.99 57.64
N GLY A 848 -44.30 -10.70 58.01
CA GLY A 848 -43.87 -10.26 59.34
C GLY A 848 -43.63 -11.39 60.33
N ASN A 849 -42.99 -11.08 61.47
CA ASN A 849 -42.55 -12.09 62.44
C ASN A 849 -43.68 -13.05 62.85
N GLU A 850 -43.49 -14.30 62.49
CA GLU A 850 -44.49 -15.35 62.63
C GLU A 850 -44.55 -15.87 64.06
N TYR A 851 -45.71 -16.40 64.43
CA TYR A 851 -45.91 -16.96 65.76
C TYR A 851 -46.68 -18.27 65.70
N CYS A 852 -46.26 -19.20 66.57
CA CYS A 852 -46.93 -20.47 66.74
C CYS A 852 -48.28 -20.27 67.44
N SER A 853 -49.37 -20.73 66.81
CA SER A 853 -50.67 -20.78 67.48
C SER A 853 -50.73 -21.93 68.48
N ALA A 854 -50.79 -21.61 69.77
CA ALA A 854 -50.79 -22.60 70.86
C ALA A 854 -51.98 -23.60 70.81
N ASP A 855 -53.05 -23.28 70.09
CA ASP A 855 -54.23 -24.14 69.96
C ASP A 855 -54.23 -25.01 68.70
N ALA A 856 -53.42 -24.69 67.68
CA ALA A 856 -53.53 -25.28 66.34
C ALA A 856 -52.23 -25.90 65.80
N LEU A 857 -51.08 -25.74 66.47
CA LEU A 857 -49.77 -26.27 66.05
C LEU A 857 -49.39 -25.90 64.59
N VAL A 858 -49.85 -24.74 64.13
CA VAL A 858 -49.57 -24.17 62.80
C VAL A 858 -48.91 -22.81 62.92
N CYS A 859 -48.02 -22.51 61.98
CA CYS A 859 -47.36 -21.22 61.86
C CYS A 859 -48.36 -20.20 61.30
N LEU A 860 -48.53 -19.07 61.99
CA LEU A 860 -49.39 -17.99 61.51
C LEU A 860 -48.56 -16.74 61.19
N PRO A 861 -48.84 -16.08 60.05
CA PRO A 861 -48.13 -14.88 59.65
C PRO A 861 -48.33 -13.75 60.67
N GLY A 862 -47.28 -12.96 60.86
CA GLY A 862 -47.23 -11.85 61.79
C GLY A 862 -47.91 -10.57 61.29
N THR A 863 -47.48 -9.44 61.86
CA THR A 863 -47.83 -8.12 61.31
C THR A 863 -46.79 -7.76 60.24
N PRO A 864 -47.18 -7.57 58.96
CA PRO A 864 -46.25 -7.24 57.89
C PRO A 864 -45.40 -6.01 58.22
N PRO A 865 -44.11 -5.98 57.86
CA PRO A 865 -43.28 -4.80 58.01
C PRO A 865 -43.76 -3.67 57.09
N ASP A 866 -43.92 -2.45 57.63
CA ASP A 866 -44.26 -1.27 56.84
C ASP A 866 -43.01 -0.75 56.12
N CYS A 867 -42.73 -1.32 54.95
CA CYS A 867 -41.52 -1.01 54.18
C CYS A 867 -41.60 0.29 53.37
N GLY A 868 -42.77 0.96 53.27
CA GLY A 868 -42.98 2.09 52.38
C GLY A 868 -42.49 1.85 50.93
N ILE A 869 -42.14 2.91 50.20
CA ILE A 869 -41.17 2.79 49.09
C ILE A 869 -39.81 2.82 49.79
N PRO A 870 -39.10 1.67 49.87
CA PRO A 870 -38.71 0.90 48.70
C PRO A 870 -39.21 -0.56 48.56
N GLY A 871 -40.38 -0.91 49.10
CA GLY A 871 -41.02 -2.23 48.87
C GLY A 871 -40.37 -3.41 49.64
N CYS A 872 -41.02 -4.58 49.58
CA CYS A 872 -40.59 -5.80 50.29
C CYS A 872 -40.42 -6.97 49.31
N ILE A 873 -39.41 -7.82 49.52
CA ILE A 873 -39.16 -9.06 48.76
C ILE A 873 -39.22 -10.24 49.72
N ALA A 874 -39.98 -11.30 49.39
CA ALA A 874 -40.33 -12.38 50.30
C ALA A 874 -39.11 -13.07 50.94
N GLU A 875 -38.02 -13.23 50.20
CA GLU A 875 -36.82 -13.93 50.65
C GLU A 875 -35.91 -13.09 51.57
N ILE A 876 -35.94 -11.75 51.45
CA ILE A 876 -34.95 -10.86 52.09
C ILE A 876 -35.54 -9.72 52.94
N GLY A 877 -36.85 -9.48 52.86
CA GLY A 877 -37.56 -8.43 53.60
C GLY A 877 -37.55 -7.05 52.92
N CYS A 878 -37.65 -5.97 53.71
CA CYS A 878 -37.67 -4.60 53.18
C CYS A 878 -36.36 -4.24 52.48
N CYS A 879 -36.44 -3.62 51.29
CA CYS A 879 -35.26 -3.17 50.59
C CYS A 879 -34.47 -2.06 51.33
N PRO A 880 -33.13 -2.00 51.20
CA PRO A 880 -32.32 -0.95 51.79
C PRO A 880 -32.70 0.45 51.30
N GLU A 881 -32.56 1.44 52.19
CA GLU A 881 -32.88 2.84 51.92
C GLU A 881 -32.12 3.36 50.68
N GLY A 882 -32.85 3.84 49.67
CA GLY A 882 -32.27 4.29 48.40
C GLY A 882 -32.26 3.25 47.27
N THR A 883 -32.91 2.09 47.44
CA THR A 883 -33.20 1.13 46.36
C THR A 883 -34.71 1.04 46.10
N LYS A 884 -35.18 0.18 45.19
CA LYS A 884 -36.59 -0.21 45.01
C LYS A 884 -36.65 -1.70 44.67
N ALA A 885 -37.65 -2.41 45.19
CA ALA A 885 -37.95 -3.77 44.77
C ALA A 885 -38.43 -3.80 43.30
N LEU A 886 -37.62 -4.38 42.41
CA LEU A 886 -37.88 -4.57 40.98
C LEU A 886 -37.37 -5.97 40.59
N ASP A 887 -38.22 -6.77 39.94
CA ASP A 887 -37.91 -8.13 39.44
C ASP A 887 -37.25 -9.04 40.49
N GLY A 888 -37.81 -9.08 41.70
CA GLY A 888 -37.32 -9.94 42.79
C GLY A 888 -36.03 -9.47 43.47
N ALA A 889 -35.46 -8.30 43.11
CA ALA A 889 -34.23 -7.76 43.71
C ALA A 889 -34.35 -6.27 44.09
N CYS A 890 -33.49 -5.80 45.01
CA CYS A 890 -33.41 -4.39 45.37
C CYS A 890 -32.44 -3.65 44.44
N ARG A 891 -32.94 -2.73 43.59
CA ARG A 891 -32.12 -1.96 42.62
C ARG A 891 -32.07 -0.46 42.96
N SER A 892 -30.95 0.22 42.70
CA SER A 892 -30.87 1.68 42.91
C SER A 892 -31.62 2.46 41.81
N PRO A 893 -32.21 3.63 42.09
CA PRO A 893 -32.95 4.43 41.12
C PRO A 893 -32.12 5.09 39.99
N ASP A 894 -30.80 4.94 39.98
CA ASP A 894 -29.89 5.73 39.14
C ASP A 894 -29.24 4.94 37.98
N SER A 895 -29.78 3.77 37.60
CA SER A 895 -29.25 3.01 36.45
C SER A 895 -29.87 3.35 35.09
N ASP A 896 -30.88 4.23 35.03
CA ASP A 896 -31.56 4.56 33.77
C ASP A 896 -31.48 6.08 33.50
N SER A 897 -30.45 6.52 32.79
CA SER A 897 -30.51 7.51 31.69
C SER A 897 -29.16 8.19 31.40
N GLU A 898 -28.88 8.37 30.11
CA GLU A 898 -27.84 9.25 29.58
C GLU A 898 -27.94 10.70 30.12
N GLY A 899 -26.76 11.26 30.42
CA GLY A 899 -26.36 12.63 30.10
C GLY A 899 -27.22 13.82 30.53
N CYS A 900 -26.80 14.53 31.59
CA CYS A 900 -26.42 15.96 31.48
C CYS A 900 -25.82 16.55 32.77
N SER A 901 -24.75 17.32 32.58
CA SER A 901 -23.93 17.98 33.62
C SER A 901 -24.67 19.05 34.44
N CYS A 902 -24.24 19.28 35.70
CA CYS A 902 -23.82 20.60 36.20
C CYS A 902 -23.20 20.55 37.61
N ARG A 903 -22.15 21.37 37.78
CA ARG A 903 -21.33 21.60 38.99
C ARG A 903 -22.09 22.15 40.21
N ALA A 904 -21.43 21.95 41.36
CA ALA A 904 -21.35 22.75 42.60
C ALA A 904 -21.98 22.03 43.80
N GLY A 905 -21.38 21.91 44.99
CA GLY A 905 -20.20 22.49 45.61
C GLY A 905 -20.38 22.38 47.14
N THR A 906 -19.26 22.35 47.86
CA THR A 906 -19.11 22.65 49.31
C THR A 906 -19.53 21.61 50.38
N ARG A 907 -18.52 20.85 50.87
CA ARG A 907 -17.94 20.76 52.25
C ARG A 907 -18.85 20.46 53.47
N PRO A 908 -18.29 20.06 54.64
CA PRO A 908 -17.02 19.36 54.95
C PRO A 908 -17.21 18.22 55.99
N ARG A 909 -16.20 17.36 56.18
CA ARG A 909 -15.88 16.84 57.53
C ARG A 909 -14.40 16.45 57.65
N THR A 910 -13.76 17.18 58.55
CA THR A 910 -12.43 17.02 59.12
C THR A 910 -12.27 15.66 59.80
N VAL A 911 -11.08 15.04 59.74
CA VAL A 911 -10.31 14.51 60.90
C VAL A 911 -9.01 13.83 60.44
N LEU A 912 -7.90 14.40 60.94
CA LEU A 912 -6.56 13.86 61.26
C LEU A 912 -5.60 13.26 60.19
N PHE A 913 -4.61 14.08 59.84
CA PHE A 913 -3.17 13.78 59.59
C PHE A 913 -2.50 13.12 60.84
N PRO A 914 -1.23 12.61 60.84
CA PRO A 914 -0.10 12.96 59.93
C PRO A 914 0.86 11.82 59.52
N VAL A 915 1.84 12.09 58.63
CA VAL A 915 3.29 11.83 58.82
C VAL A 915 4.12 12.18 57.54
N LEU A 916 5.10 13.08 57.76
CA LEU A 916 6.38 13.32 57.07
C LEU A 916 6.47 13.41 55.53
N MET A 917 7.01 14.53 55.01
CA MET A 917 8.47 14.73 54.83
C MET A 917 8.80 15.96 53.96
N VAL A 918 9.04 17.14 54.53
CA VAL A 918 9.86 18.19 53.90
C VAL A 918 10.58 19.01 54.98
N ILE A 919 11.91 18.95 54.98
CA ILE A 919 12.91 20.00 55.29
C ILE A 919 14.26 19.30 55.52
N ALA A 920 15.27 19.59 54.68
CA ALA A 920 16.60 20.04 55.11
C ALA A 920 17.55 20.30 53.92
N LEU A 921 18.38 21.34 54.11
CA LEU A 921 19.50 21.87 53.29
C LEU A 921 19.08 22.89 52.20
N ILE A 922 19.03 24.22 52.42
CA ILE A 922 20.04 25.19 52.95
C ILE A 922 21.39 24.96 52.23
N THR A 923 21.94 25.85 51.38
CA THR A 923 22.41 27.23 51.60
C THR A 923 22.93 27.76 50.24
N LEU A 924 22.48 28.91 49.72
CA LEU A 924 23.16 30.22 49.72
C LEU A 924 24.04 30.58 48.50
N PHE A 925 23.76 31.78 47.97
CA PHE A 925 24.69 32.81 47.48
C PHE A 925 25.36 32.69 46.09
N LEU A 926 24.90 33.52 45.13
CA LEU A 926 25.49 34.83 44.75
C LEU A 926 25.39 35.13 43.24
N ARG A 927 24.81 36.30 42.96
CA ARG A 927 25.11 37.20 41.84
C ARG A 927 26.59 37.21 41.44
N PHE A 928 26.91 37.11 40.14
CA PHE A 928 27.93 37.89 39.40
C PHE A 928 27.77 37.60 37.89
N ARG A 929 27.21 38.49 37.06
CA ARG A 929 27.87 39.57 36.28
C ARG A 929 29.05 39.11 35.39
N LYS A 930 28.81 39.18 34.07
CA LYS A 930 29.69 39.66 32.97
C LYS A 930 31.02 38.94 32.65
N SER A 931 31.18 38.72 31.33
CA SER A 931 32.38 38.96 30.49
C SER A 931 33.34 37.81 30.14
N ARG A 932 33.34 37.50 28.84
CA ARG A 932 34.47 37.13 27.95
C ARG A 932 35.26 35.85 28.26
N LYS A 933 35.15 34.86 27.36
CA LYS A 933 36.09 34.68 26.24
C LYS A 933 35.36 34.13 25.04
#